data_AF-A2ES93-F1
#
_entry.id   AF-A2ES93-F1
#
_cell.length_a   1.000
_cell.length_b   1.000
_cell.length_c   1.000
_cell.angle_alpha   90.00
_cell.angle_beta   90.00
_cell.angle_gamma   90.00
#
_symmetry.space_group_name_H-M   'P 1'
#
loop_
_entity.id
_entity.type
_entity.pdbx_description
1 polymer ?
#
loop_
_entity_poly.entity_id
_entity_poly.type
_entity_poly.pdbx_seq_one_letter_code
_entity_poly.pdbx_strand_id
1 'polypeptide(L)'
;MFPEGSKLKTINDYAFAQCKKLSSVDFSNCNYLTSIGIKAFYECSILSNVVLPTNLEIISSNCFGYCDIRSINIPDNVKESKIGCFLYNFNLFKVTITDNSMLTRIEPYSMSGSIIETIFFPKTLSDFAANALEIFTLKTIYMNPSNPTYSVLDCVLYNHEKTMLVRFPGGHSKYFEIPDTVTTIEYCAFISSLVEEIKFSPNINSIWGWAFCSTNLKTLTIPDSVKNIGDGAFSTCRYLTEVIFGSGLTYIPGNCFKETNLSKVIIPKNITLIGDYAFSDCPNLKEVVLPSTITNLGGSCFPTNVNISFPSDAKLSLDDQQILYDLDKIVLIMCLKKSSSYIIPETVSTIRASAFKDMTDLTKIEFRSGTTLKTIESNAFFGCIKLSSIEIPNSVTSFGEKSFYHCVQIKSVFFGSKLTKISTRCFEGCTSLDTVSFSQCNSPCTIDSYAFSGCTSLRTLTLSENISSIDMYCFSNCASLERVNIPSTLKYIGIYAFSNSIITQVTFSSPSQMVNLSKYSFSQCIHLRDIVGIPETIENIESNCFESTQITSFDVPISTTSIGNYAFRGCSEMTVFRIPSRCLLQTIGNYIFDGCVSLSKIECPDSDFFVIDNGALFNKNRSNLICFPPASSITFFCFSQNVRSVSSSAFYGCKSLVGIMIPDDSITTIGHSAFAYCTSLKYINIPLCVKSIDQNVFTGCNSLHCGVVVQNTSISFRYSLVTNSGLSLTSMKDCGLITCKHVNYQTPVSNSYLYVFILM
;
A
#
# COMPACT_ATOMS: atom_id res chain seq x y z
N MET A 1 24.70 -0.51 -24.19
CA MET A 1 24.79 0.52 -25.25
C MET A 1 23.73 0.23 -26.29
N PHE A 2 22.98 1.24 -26.73
CA PHE A 2 21.97 1.10 -27.79
C PHE A 2 22.62 1.22 -29.19
N PRO A 3 22.05 0.57 -30.21
CA PRO A 3 22.57 0.69 -31.57
C PRO A 3 22.44 2.12 -32.10
N GLU A 4 23.37 2.51 -32.98
CA GLU A 4 23.31 3.79 -33.68
C GLU A 4 21.99 3.92 -34.46
N GLY A 5 21.38 5.10 -34.44
CA GLY A 5 20.07 5.33 -35.07
C GLY A 5 18.87 4.75 -34.31
N SER A 6 19.04 4.40 -33.02
CA SER A 6 17.95 3.93 -32.16
C SER A 6 16.76 4.89 -32.19
N LYS A 7 15.58 4.38 -32.58
CA LYS A 7 14.30 5.13 -32.61
C LYS A 7 13.55 5.11 -31.27
N LEU A 8 14.23 4.73 -30.19
CA LEU A 8 13.66 4.67 -28.86
C LEU A 8 13.19 6.05 -28.42
N LYS A 9 11.91 6.18 -28.08
CA LYS A 9 11.31 7.46 -27.66
C LYS A 9 11.14 7.60 -26.15
N THR A 10 10.83 6.48 -25.48
CA THR A 10 10.51 6.46 -24.06
C THR A 10 11.07 5.19 -23.43
N ILE A 11 11.47 5.29 -22.16
CA ILE A 11 11.59 4.13 -21.26
C ILE A 11 10.36 4.15 -20.35
N ASN A 12 9.59 3.07 -20.34
CA ASN A 12 8.35 3.00 -19.57
C ASN A 12 8.61 2.86 -18.07
N ASP A 13 7.56 3.09 -17.28
CA ASP A 13 7.58 2.92 -15.84
C ASP A 13 8.02 1.49 -15.47
N TYR A 14 8.84 1.37 -14.42
CA TYR A 14 9.37 0.11 -13.90
C TYR A 14 10.15 -0.78 -14.89
N ALA A 15 10.51 -0.30 -16.08
CA ALA A 15 11.05 -1.13 -17.17
C ALA A 15 12.24 -2.03 -16.79
N PHE A 16 13.14 -1.53 -15.95
CA PHE A 16 14.30 -2.23 -15.41
C PHE A 16 14.35 -2.21 -13.89
N ALA A 17 13.23 -1.94 -13.21
CA ALA A 17 13.19 -1.91 -11.76
C ALA A 17 13.75 -3.21 -11.18
N GLN A 18 14.61 -3.08 -10.17
CA GLN A 18 15.25 -4.19 -9.46
C GLN A 18 16.12 -5.10 -10.33
N CYS A 19 16.60 -4.64 -11.49
CA CYS A 19 17.58 -5.36 -12.30
C CYS A 19 18.97 -5.37 -11.62
N LYS A 20 19.15 -6.25 -10.64
CA LYS A 20 20.37 -6.34 -9.79
C LYS A 20 21.67 -6.65 -10.52
N LYS A 21 21.61 -7.03 -11.80
CA LYS A 21 22.78 -7.31 -12.65
C LYS A 21 23.12 -6.16 -13.61
N LEU A 22 22.27 -5.13 -13.69
CA LEU A 22 22.48 -4.01 -14.59
C LEU A 22 23.51 -3.05 -13.98
N SER A 23 24.73 -3.04 -14.51
CA SER A 23 25.84 -2.23 -14.00
C SER A 23 26.04 -0.90 -14.73
N SER A 24 25.56 -0.80 -15.98
CA SER A 24 25.75 0.38 -16.82
C SER A 24 24.65 0.52 -17.87
N VAL A 25 24.22 1.76 -18.13
CA VAL A 25 23.31 2.10 -19.23
C VAL A 25 23.87 3.30 -19.98
N ASP A 26 23.91 3.19 -21.30
CA ASP A 26 24.43 4.23 -22.18
C ASP A 26 23.40 4.54 -23.27
N PHE A 27 22.78 5.72 -23.15
CA PHE A 27 21.79 6.26 -24.07
C PHE A 27 22.37 7.25 -25.08
N SER A 28 23.69 7.37 -25.22
CA SER A 28 24.33 8.31 -26.16
C SER A 28 23.81 8.21 -27.60
N ASN A 29 23.40 7.01 -28.04
CA ASN A 29 22.83 6.75 -29.37
C ASN A 29 21.30 6.91 -29.46
N CYS A 30 20.62 7.32 -28.39
CA CYS A 30 19.15 7.40 -28.31
C CYS A 30 18.65 8.84 -28.51
N ASN A 31 18.91 9.42 -29.68
CA ASN A 31 18.56 10.82 -29.98
C ASN A 31 17.05 11.13 -29.96
N TYR A 32 16.20 10.11 -30.05
CA TYR A 32 14.74 10.28 -29.97
C TYR A 32 14.17 10.10 -28.56
N LEU A 33 15.01 9.73 -27.57
CA LEU A 33 14.56 9.47 -26.21
C LEU A 33 14.31 10.78 -25.48
N THR A 34 13.04 11.09 -25.23
CA THR A 34 12.62 12.32 -24.55
C THR A 34 12.20 12.09 -23.10
N SER A 35 11.86 10.86 -22.71
CA SER A 35 11.44 10.57 -21.33
C SER A 35 11.90 9.22 -20.78
N ILE A 36 12.21 9.21 -19.49
CA ILE A 36 12.44 8.00 -18.69
C ILE A 36 11.39 7.94 -17.57
N GLY A 37 10.63 6.84 -17.53
CA GLY A 37 9.44 6.64 -16.70
C GLY A 37 9.71 6.47 -15.20
N ILE A 38 8.62 6.44 -14.43
CA ILE A 38 8.62 6.33 -12.97
C ILE A 38 9.30 5.01 -12.59
N LYS A 39 10.25 5.08 -11.66
CA LYS A 39 10.99 3.90 -11.16
C LYS A 39 11.63 3.03 -12.25
N ALA A 40 11.90 3.57 -13.44
CA ALA A 40 12.40 2.79 -14.58
C ALA A 40 13.67 1.98 -14.27
N PHE A 41 14.58 2.51 -13.44
CA PHE A 41 15.82 1.85 -13.00
C PHE A 41 15.89 1.72 -11.46
N TYR A 42 14.75 1.85 -10.78
CA TYR A 42 14.69 1.86 -9.32
C TYR A 42 15.31 0.59 -8.73
N GLU A 43 16.13 0.72 -7.70
CA GLU A 43 16.82 -0.38 -7.02
C GLU A 43 17.72 -1.26 -7.93
N CYS A 44 18.24 -0.71 -9.03
CA CYS A 44 19.37 -1.30 -9.76
C CYS A 44 20.67 -1.07 -8.97
N SER A 45 20.86 -1.85 -7.91
CA SER A 45 21.83 -1.59 -6.83
C SER A 45 23.30 -1.59 -7.23
N ILE A 46 23.66 -2.01 -8.45
CA ILE A 46 25.04 -1.97 -8.97
C ILE A 46 25.17 -1.04 -10.19
N LEU A 47 24.08 -0.38 -10.60
CA LEU A 47 24.07 0.55 -11.73
C LEU A 47 24.87 1.78 -11.34
N SER A 48 26.09 1.87 -11.86
CA SER A 48 27.06 2.90 -11.47
C SER A 48 27.38 3.89 -12.57
N ASN A 49 27.18 3.50 -13.83
CA ASN A 49 27.41 4.35 -15.00
C ASN A 49 26.12 4.56 -15.79
N VAL A 50 25.67 5.81 -15.88
CA VAL A 50 24.48 6.21 -16.64
C VAL A 50 24.85 7.39 -17.53
N VAL A 51 24.75 7.20 -18.85
CA VAL A 51 24.94 8.27 -19.84
C VAL A 51 23.56 8.64 -20.40
N LEU A 52 23.08 9.85 -20.10
CA LEU A 52 21.79 10.37 -20.58
C LEU A 52 21.95 11.03 -21.97
N PRO A 53 20.94 10.96 -22.85
CA PRO A 53 20.99 11.61 -24.16
C PRO A 53 20.69 13.11 -24.05
N THR A 54 21.16 13.89 -25.02
CA THR A 54 21.01 15.37 -25.02
C THR A 54 19.57 15.85 -25.17
N ASN A 55 18.72 15.10 -25.89
CA ASN A 55 17.32 15.47 -26.15
C ASN A 55 16.36 15.05 -25.02
N LEU A 56 16.87 14.53 -23.91
CA LEU A 56 16.02 14.10 -22.80
C LEU A 56 15.34 15.31 -22.15
N GLU A 57 14.02 15.22 -21.98
CA GLU A 57 13.20 16.28 -21.38
C GLU A 57 12.71 15.90 -19.97
N ILE A 58 12.48 14.60 -19.73
CA ILE A 58 11.85 14.09 -18.50
C ILE A 58 12.67 12.97 -17.87
N ILE A 59 13.04 13.16 -16.60
CA ILE A 59 13.50 12.11 -15.69
C ILE A 59 12.43 11.98 -14.60
N SER A 60 11.60 10.93 -14.66
CA SER A 60 10.46 10.76 -13.76
C SER A 60 10.84 10.36 -12.34
N SER A 61 9.85 10.40 -11.43
CA SER A 61 10.04 10.15 -10.02
C SER A 61 10.68 8.78 -9.72
N ASN A 62 11.63 8.75 -8.80
CA ASN A 62 12.37 7.57 -8.37
C ASN A 62 13.06 6.78 -9.51
N CYS A 63 13.24 7.38 -10.69
CA CYS A 63 13.77 6.71 -11.87
C CYS A 63 15.08 5.97 -11.60
N PHE A 64 16.05 6.62 -10.97
CA PHE A 64 17.35 6.05 -10.58
C PHE A 64 17.53 6.01 -9.05
N GLY A 65 16.43 5.85 -8.30
CA GLY A 65 16.50 5.71 -6.84
C GLY A 65 17.18 4.40 -6.43
N TYR A 66 17.95 4.42 -5.34
CA TYR A 66 18.67 3.28 -4.76
C TYR A 66 19.58 2.54 -5.77
N CYS A 67 20.30 3.31 -6.61
CA CYS A 67 21.34 2.81 -7.51
C CYS A 67 22.75 3.09 -6.94
N ASP A 68 23.80 2.77 -7.69
CA ASP A 68 25.22 3.02 -7.33
C ASP A 68 25.85 4.11 -8.21
N ILE A 69 25.05 5.06 -8.73
CA ILE A 69 25.52 6.06 -9.69
C ILE A 69 26.57 6.93 -9.00
N ARG A 70 27.72 7.11 -9.66
CA ARG A 70 28.85 7.88 -9.11
C ARG A 70 28.88 9.33 -9.59
N SER A 71 28.48 9.52 -10.84
CA SER A 71 28.38 10.84 -11.46
C SER A 71 27.27 10.87 -12.49
N ILE A 72 26.57 11.99 -12.62
CA ILE A 72 25.53 12.17 -13.63
C ILE A 72 25.60 13.58 -14.24
N ASN A 73 25.40 13.66 -15.55
CA ASN A 73 25.23 14.93 -16.26
C ASN A 73 23.75 15.06 -16.60
N ILE A 74 23.09 16.10 -16.08
CA ILE A 74 21.68 16.38 -16.38
C ILE A 74 21.63 17.10 -17.74
N PRO A 75 20.94 16.54 -18.76
CA PRO A 75 20.81 17.18 -20.06
C PRO A 75 20.10 18.54 -19.99
N ASP A 76 20.50 19.48 -20.85
CA ASP A 76 20.00 20.86 -20.79
C ASP A 76 18.49 20.98 -21.05
N ASN A 77 17.89 20.04 -21.78
CA ASN A 77 16.45 20.04 -22.07
C ASN A 77 15.58 19.55 -20.90
N VAL A 78 16.18 18.99 -19.84
CA VAL A 78 15.43 18.51 -18.66
C VAL A 78 14.90 19.71 -17.88
N LYS A 79 13.57 19.80 -17.77
CA LYS A 79 12.89 20.90 -17.09
C LYS A 79 12.70 20.68 -15.60
N GLU A 80 12.56 19.42 -15.19
CA GLU A 80 12.23 19.09 -13.81
C GLU A 80 13.07 17.90 -13.32
N SER A 81 13.68 18.06 -12.16
CA SER A 81 14.29 16.95 -11.43
C SER A 81 13.24 16.38 -10.47
N LYS A 82 12.51 15.35 -10.93
CA LYS A 82 11.33 14.81 -10.25
C LYS A 82 11.62 14.15 -8.90
N ILE A 83 10.58 13.96 -8.08
CA ILE A 83 10.65 13.40 -6.72
C ILE A 83 11.56 12.17 -6.70
N GLY A 84 12.62 12.22 -5.90
CA GLY A 84 13.51 11.08 -5.67
C GLY A 84 14.24 10.52 -6.90
N CYS A 85 14.34 11.25 -8.01
CA CYS A 85 14.90 10.71 -9.26
C CYS A 85 16.31 10.09 -9.11
N PHE A 86 17.14 10.58 -8.18
CA PHE A 86 18.45 10.02 -7.78
C PHE A 86 18.54 9.72 -6.27
N LEU A 87 17.42 9.44 -5.62
CA LEU A 87 17.33 9.17 -4.18
C LEU A 87 18.29 8.05 -3.74
N TYR A 88 19.04 8.25 -2.65
CA TYR A 88 19.92 7.27 -2.01
C TYR A 88 20.92 6.60 -2.95
N ASN A 89 21.50 7.38 -3.87
CA ASN A 89 22.75 7.00 -4.54
C ASN A 89 23.93 7.36 -3.63
N PHE A 90 24.25 6.49 -2.68
CA PHE A 90 25.23 6.77 -1.61
C PHE A 90 26.66 7.06 -2.11
N ASN A 91 26.97 6.72 -3.36
CA ASN A 91 28.28 6.99 -4.00
C ASN A 91 28.24 8.11 -5.05
N LEU A 92 27.10 8.80 -5.22
CA LEU A 92 26.97 9.92 -6.15
C LEU A 92 27.72 11.13 -5.60
N PHE A 93 28.90 11.41 -6.15
CA PHE A 93 29.77 12.50 -5.71
C PHE A 93 29.77 13.70 -6.67
N LYS A 94 29.21 13.54 -7.88
CA LYS A 94 29.13 14.63 -8.88
C LYS A 94 27.82 14.66 -9.64
N VAL A 95 27.18 15.83 -9.66
CA VAL A 95 26.05 16.14 -10.54
C VAL A 95 26.42 17.37 -11.37
N THR A 96 26.38 17.25 -12.69
CA THR A 96 26.64 18.38 -13.60
C THR A 96 25.32 18.94 -14.12
N ILE A 97 25.09 20.23 -13.88
CA ILE A 97 24.03 21.03 -14.49
C ILE A 97 24.73 22.23 -15.14
N THR A 98 24.43 22.52 -16.41
CA THR A 98 25.08 23.62 -17.13
C THR A 98 24.27 24.92 -17.02
N ASP A 99 24.88 26.03 -17.43
CA ASP A 99 24.21 27.33 -17.46
C ASP A 99 23.10 27.45 -18.51
N ASN A 100 23.16 26.60 -19.55
CA ASN A 100 22.15 26.51 -20.60
C ASN A 100 20.96 25.61 -20.20
N SER A 101 21.03 24.96 -19.04
CA SER A 101 19.98 24.08 -18.56
C SER A 101 18.63 24.80 -18.48
N MET A 102 17.57 24.12 -18.91
CA MET A 102 16.17 24.53 -18.81
C MET A 102 15.52 24.08 -17.51
N LEU A 103 16.29 23.61 -16.53
CA LEU A 103 15.80 23.11 -15.25
C LEU A 103 15.10 24.26 -14.50
N THR A 104 13.79 24.17 -14.34
CA THR A 104 12.96 25.15 -13.63
C THR A 104 12.58 24.67 -12.23
N ARG A 105 12.54 23.35 -12.01
CA ARG A 105 12.11 22.74 -10.74
C ARG A 105 13.03 21.61 -10.26
N ILE A 106 13.32 21.60 -8.96
CA ILE A 106 13.88 20.44 -8.24
C ILE A 106 12.89 20.00 -7.17
N GLU A 107 12.34 18.80 -7.32
CA GLU A 107 11.31 18.23 -6.44
C GLU A 107 11.91 17.52 -5.19
N PRO A 108 11.09 17.22 -4.16
CA PRO A 108 11.55 16.58 -2.92
C PRO A 108 12.40 15.33 -3.13
N TYR A 109 13.42 15.16 -2.29
CA TYR A 109 14.31 14.00 -2.26
C TYR A 109 15.10 13.71 -3.54
N SER A 110 15.09 14.62 -4.53
CA SER A 110 15.66 14.40 -5.86
C SER A 110 17.09 13.83 -5.84
N MET A 111 17.95 14.29 -4.93
CA MET A 111 19.34 13.81 -4.78
C MET A 111 19.71 13.50 -3.32
N SER A 112 18.72 13.30 -2.45
CA SER A 112 18.92 13.05 -1.02
C SER A 112 19.71 11.76 -0.78
N GLY A 113 20.60 11.79 0.22
CA GLY A 113 21.47 10.67 0.57
C GLY A 113 22.63 10.41 -0.39
N SER A 114 22.92 11.35 -1.30
CA SER A 114 24.16 11.36 -2.08
C SER A 114 25.33 11.92 -1.28
N ILE A 115 26.52 11.96 -1.88
CA ILE A 115 27.75 12.48 -1.28
C ILE A 115 28.37 13.61 -2.10
N ILE A 116 27.55 14.34 -2.87
CA ILE A 116 28.02 15.50 -3.65
C ILE A 116 28.58 16.57 -2.71
N GLU A 117 29.66 17.23 -3.12
CA GLU A 117 30.25 18.34 -2.36
C GLU A 117 29.86 19.71 -2.92
N THR A 118 29.53 19.78 -4.21
CA THR A 118 29.20 21.03 -4.91
C THR A 118 28.04 20.83 -5.87
N ILE A 119 27.15 21.82 -5.98
CA ILE A 119 26.09 21.85 -7.00
C ILE A 119 25.94 23.24 -7.60
N PHE A 120 25.62 23.30 -8.89
CA PHE A 120 25.33 24.53 -9.62
C PHE A 120 23.85 24.59 -10.01
N PHE A 121 23.24 25.76 -9.85
CA PHE A 121 21.86 26.02 -10.27
C PHE A 121 21.78 27.03 -11.42
N PRO A 122 21.02 26.73 -12.49
CA PRO A 122 20.93 27.58 -13.66
C PRO A 122 20.04 28.81 -13.42
N LYS A 123 20.06 29.76 -14.36
CA LYS A 123 19.19 30.96 -14.33
C LYS A 123 17.70 30.64 -14.35
N THR A 124 17.31 29.47 -14.84
CA THR A 124 15.91 29.06 -15.04
C THR A 124 15.27 28.48 -13.78
N LEU A 125 16.06 28.10 -12.77
CA LEU A 125 15.53 27.48 -11.57
C LEU A 125 14.66 28.49 -10.81
N SER A 126 13.37 28.19 -10.69
CA SER A 126 12.38 29.04 -10.04
C SER A 126 11.59 28.32 -8.94
N ASP A 127 11.77 27.00 -8.80
CA ASP A 127 11.07 26.17 -7.82
C ASP A 127 12.05 25.13 -7.23
N PHE A 128 12.31 25.24 -5.93
CA PHE A 128 13.24 24.38 -5.22
C PHE A 128 12.59 23.81 -3.97
N ALA A 129 12.40 22.50 -3.93
CA ALA A 129 11.97 21.81 -2.73
C ALA A 129 13.13 21.74 -1.73
N ALA A 130 12.92 22.26 -0.51
CA ALA A 130 14.00 22.41 0.44
C ALA A 130 14.60 21.08 0.97
N ASN A 131 13.84 19.97 0.91
CA ASN A 131 14.32 18.61 1.19
C ASN A 131 14.79 17.85 -0.07
N ALA A 132 15.07 18.54 -1.18
CA ALA A 132 15.64 17.92 -2.38
C ALA A 132 17.09 17.44 -2.19
N LEU A 133 17.83 18.10 -1.29
CA LEU A 133 19.27 17.97 -1.08
C LEU A 133 19.63 17.63 0.37
N GLU A 134 19.06 16.57 0.94
CA GLU A 134 19.48 16.07 2.27
C GLU A 134 20.85 15.38 2.18
N ILE A 135 21.91 16.19 2.21
CA ILE A 135 23.28 15.80 1.86
C ILE A 135 24.25 16.47 2.84
N PHE A 136 24.76 15.71 3.81
CA PHE A 136 25.65 16.24 4.85
C PHE A 136 27.06 16.58 4.34
N THR A 137 27.44 16.13 3.14
CA THR A 137 28.74 16.41 2.51
C THR A 137 28.74 17.66 1.64
N LEU A 138 27.57 18.24 1.32
CA LEU A 138 27.45 19.37 0.41
C LEU A 138 28.08 20.60 1.06
N LYS A 139 29.18 21.10 0.50
CA LYS A 139 29.94 22.27 1.01
C LYS A 139 29.54 23.56 0.33
N THR A 140 29.18 23.49 -0.96
CA THR A 140 28.99 24.69 -1.77
C THR A 140 27.81 24.58 -2.74
N ILE A 141 26.95 25.60 -2.72
CA ILE A 141 25.95 25.84 -3.76
C ILE A 141 26.43 27.02 -4.61
N TYR A 142 26.41 26.86 -5.93
CA TYR A 142 26.64 27.91 -6.92
C TYR A 142 25.34 28.19 -7.68
N MET A 143 25.23 29.40 -8.23
CA MET A 143 24.07 29.80 -9.00
C MET A 143 24.46 30.76 -10.13
N ASN A 144 23.74 30.71 -11.25
CA ASN A 144 23.83 31.75 -12.26
C ASN A 144 23.45 33.12 -11.64
N PRO A 145 24.32 34.15 -11.71
CA PRO A 145 24.07 35.47 -11.13
C PRO A 145 22.82 36.20 -11.64
N SER A 146 22.30 35.82 -12.81
CA SER A 146 21.09 36.36 -13.44
C SER A 146 19.82 35.59 -13.08
N ASN A 147 19.86 34.65 -12.12
CA ASN A 147 18.65 33.98 -11.63
C ASN A 147 17.70 35.00 -10.96
N PRO A 148 16.44 35.11 -11.38
CA PRO A 148 15.50 36.12 -10.87
C PRO A 148 14.83 35.71 -9.55
N THR A 149 14.89 34.44 -9.16
CA THR A 149 14.13 33.88 -8.02
C THR A 149 14.99 33.69 -6.79
N TYR A 150 16.23 33.26 -6.98
CA TYR A 150 17.14 32.87 -5.92
C TYR A 150 18.47 33.62 -6.03
N SER A 151 19.21 33.63 -4.94
CA SER A 151 20.58 34.13 -4.92
C SER A 151 21.45 33.30 -3.97
N VAL A 152 22.75 33.31 -4.18
CA VAL A 152 23.72 32.66 -3.29
C VAL A 152 24.56 33.72 -2.59
N LEU A 153 24.74 33.56 -1.29
CA LEU A 153 25.67 34.33 -0.46
C LEU A 153 26.41 33.36 0.45
N ASP A 154 27.73 33.47 0.52
CA ASP A 154 28.59 32.55 1.29
C ASP A 154 28.25 31.06 1.07
N CYS A 155 28.10 30.67 -0.21
CA CYS A 155 27.75 29.31 -0.61
C CYS A 155 26.35 28.81 -0.17
N VAL A 156 25.55 29.63 0.51
CA VAL A 156 24.19 29.31 0.99
C VAL A 156 23.13 29.86 0.03
N LEU A 157 22.06 29.10 -0.18
CA LEU A 157 20.96 29.47 -1.07
C LEU A 157 19.89 30.29 -0.34
N TYR A 158 19.52 31.41 -0.93
CA TYR A 158 18.46 32.33 -0.47
C TYR A 158 17.48 32.62 -1.59
N ASN A 159 16.34 33.23 -1.27
CA ASN A 159 15.57 33.97 -2.27
C ASN A 159 16.39 35.15 -2.83
N HIS A 160 15.89 35.77 -3.90
CA HIS A 160 16.57 36.86 -4.58
C HIS A 160 16.90 38.03 -3.63
N GLU A 161 15.95 38.40 -2.76
CA GLU A 161 16.07 39.50 -1.80
C GLU A 161 16.90 39.17 -0.55
N LYS A 162 17.33 37.91 -0.37
CA LYS A 162 18.06 37.42 0.82
C LYS A 162 17.31 37.63 2.14
N THR A 163 15.99 37.60 2.08
CA THR A 163 15.10 37.63 3.24
C THR A 163 14.71 36.23 3.73
N MET A 164 14.90 35.21 2.89
CA MET A 164 14.58 33.81 3.17
C MET A 164 15.80 32.93 2.93
N LEU A 165 16.25 32.21 3.95
CA LEU A 165 17.29 31.18 3.81
C LEU A 165 16.62 29.88 3.35
N VAL A 166 16.88 29.50 2.10
CA VAL A 166 16.21 28.39 1.41
C VAL A 166 16.94 27.07 1.66
N ARG A 167 18.27 27.05 1.54
CA ARG A 167 19.06 25.84 1.79
C ARG A 167 20.48 26.15 2.23
N PHE A 168 20.84 25.60 3.38
CA PHE A 168 22.21 25.52 3.88
C PHE A 168 22.90 24.26 3.36
N PRO A 169 24.12 24.34 2.82
CA PRO A 169 24.89 23.15 2.42
C PRO A 169 25.33 22.37 3.66
N GLY A 170 24.96 21.09 3.74
CA GLY A 170 25.09 20.30 4.97
C GLY A 170 26.51 20.19 5.55
N GLY A 171 27.54 20.25 4.71
CA GLY A 171 28.95 20.18 5.06
C GLY A 171 29.67 21.53 5.02
N HIS A 172 28.95 22.65 4.90
CA HIS A 172 29.53 23.98 4.72
C HIS A 172 30.38 24.44 5.91
N SER A 173 29.77 24.52 7.10
CA SER A 173 30.45 25.00 8.31
C SER A 173 29.81 24.46 9.59
N LYS A 174 30.62 24.41 10.66
CA LYS A 174 30.17 24.11 12.03
C LYS A 174 29.59 25.34 12.75
N TYR A 175 29.94 26.55 12.30
CA TYR A 175 29.43 27.82 12.81
C TYR A 175 28.88 28.63 11.65
N PHE A 176 27.69 29.21 11.80
CA PHE A 176 27.13 30.08 10.78
C PHE A 176 26.40 31.29 11.38
N GLU A 177 26.69 32.47 10.83
CA GLU A 177 26.01 33.71 11.14
C GLU A 177 24.98 34.01 10.04
N ILE A 178 23.71 34.00 10.41
CA ILE A 178 22.62 34.28 9.48
C ILE A 178 22.60 35.80 9.20
N PRO A 179 22.67 36.25 7.93
CA PRO A 179 22.68 37.66 7.60
C PRO A 179 21.45 38.43 8.14
N ASP A 180 21.65 39.67 8.59
CA ASP A 180 20.60 40.52 9.17
C ASP A 180 19.39 40.76 8.24
N THR A 181 19.57 40.59 6.93
CA THR A 181 18.48 40.70 5.94
C THR A 181 17.47 39.56 6.06
N VAL A 182 17.88 38.41 6.62
CA VAL A 182 17.05 37.21 6.70
C VAL A 182 16.01 37.36 7.80
N THR A 183 14.75 37.16 7.44
CA THR A 183 13.58 37.17 8.32
C THR A 183 12.93 35.79 8.45
N THR A 184 13.24 34.85 7.55
CA THR A 184 12.66 33.51 7.51
C THR A 184 13.71 32.42 7.23
N ILE A 185 13.65 31.32 7.97
CA ILE A 185 14.39 30.07 7.68
C ILE A 185 13.39 29.04 7.18
N GLU A 186 13.55 28.59 5.94
CA GLU A 186 12.60 27.71 5.26
C GLU A 186 12.57 26.28 5.81
N TYR A 187 11.52 25.56 5.40
CA TYR A 187 11.32 24.14 5.69
C TYR A 187 12.60 23.36 5.39
N CYS A 188 13.08 22.50 6.28
CA CYS A 188 14.32 21.71 6.06
C CYS A 188 15.60 22.51 5.70
N ALA A 189 15.67 23.84 5.89
CA ALA A 189 16.77 24.64 5.36
C ALA A 189 18.18 24.16 5.80
N PHE A 190 18.34 23.71 7.05
CA PHE A 190 19.56 23.16 7.64
C PHE A 190 19.50 21.63 7.88
N ILE A 191 18.50 20.91 7.34
CA ILE A 191 18.30 19.49 7.64
C ILE A 191 19.58 18.68 7.42
N SER A 192 19.90 17.84 8.42
CA SER A 192 21.05 16.93 8.44
C SER A 192 22.41 17.62 8.21
N SER A 193 22.54 18.91 8.56
CA SER A 193 23.81 19.63 8.47
C SER A 193 24.71 19.43 9.68
N LEU A 194 26.01 19.64 9.48
CA LEU A 194 27.06 19.52 10.49
C LEU A 194 27.17 20.75 11.40
N VAL A 195 26.22 21.69 11.33
CA VAL A 195 26.26 22.92 12.11
C VAL A 195 26.14 22.63 13.60
N GLU A 196 27.04 23.18 14.39
CA GLU A 196 27.14 23.02 15.85
C GLU A 196 26.66 24.28 16.58
N GLU A 197 26.77 25.45 15.95
CA GLU A 197 26.39 26.76 16.50
C GLU A 197 25.83 27.69 15.40
N ILE A 198 24.76 28.42 15.73
CA ILE A 198 24.12 29.40 14.85
C ILE A 198 24.01 30.74 15.58
N LYS A 199 24.44 31.81 14.92
CA LYS A 199 24.07 33.17 15.29
C LYS A 199 22.90 33.61 14.42
N PHE A 200 21.72 33.76 15.02
CA PHE A 200 20.54 34.22 14.32
C PHE A 200 20.61 35.70 13.99
N SER A 201 20.02 36.07 12.84
CA SER A 201 19.68 37.45 12.51
C SER A 201 18.77 38.05 13.60
N PRO A 202 18.96 39.32 14.00
CA PRO A 202 18.05 39.98 14.93
C PRO A 202 16.65 40.16 14.34
N ASN A 203 16.50 40.11 13.02
CA ASN A 203 15.23 40.31 12.31
C ASN A 203 14.48 39.01 12.00
N ILE A 204 14.99 37.86 12.47
CA ILE A 204 14.34 36.57 12.22
C ILE A 204 12.97 36.49 12.90
N ASN A 205 11.93 36.19 12.12
CA ASN A 205 10.55 36.11 12.57
C ASN A 205 10.03 34.67 12.57
N SER A 206 10.43 33.86 11.59
CA SER A 206 9.87 32.53 11.39
C SER A 206 10.93 31.46 11.09
N ILE A 207 10.82 30.33 11.77
CA ILE A 207 11.63 29.12 11.54
C ILE A 207 10.67 27.99 11.15
N TRP A 208 10.71 27.53 9.92
CA TRP A 208 9.74 26.55 9.42
C TRP A 208 10.05 25.11 9.87
N GLY A 209 9.11 24.21 9.59
CA GLY A 209 9.17 22.83 10.05
C GLY A 209 10.43 22.10 9.57
N TRP A 210 10.96 21.23 10.43
CA TRP A 210 12.19 20.46 10.19
C TRP A 210 13.43 21.27 9.80
N ALA A 211 13.42 22.61 9.94
CA ALA A 211 14.50 23.50 9.49
C ALA A 211 15.88 23.05 9.96
N PHE A 212 16.04 22.70 11.24
CA PHE A 212 17.27 22.22 11.85
C PHE A 212 17.21 20.73 12.23
N CYS A 213 16.29 19.96 11.65
CA CYS A 213 16.14 18.54 11.95
C CYS A 213 17.46 17.79 11.74
N SER A 214 17.84 16.93 12.69
CA SER A 214 19.06 16.11 12.64
C SER A 214 20.37 16.91 12.46
N THR A 215 20.44 18.13 13.00
CA THR A 215 21.70 18.92 13.02
C THR A 215 22.56 18.60 14.25
N ASN A 216 23.80 19.09 14.24
CA ASN A 216 24.76 18.93 15.34
C ASN A 216 24.73 20.06 16.38
N LEU A 217 23.66 20.87 16.40
CA LEU A 217 23.52 21.99 17.33
C LEU A 217 23.76 21.54 18.78
N LYS A 218 24.63 22.26 19.50
CA LYS A 218 24.95 21.98 20.90
C LYS A 218 24.12 22.80 21.87
N THR A 219 23.95 24.08 21.57
CA THR A 219 23.15 25.03 22.33
C THR A 219 22.31 25.86 21.36
N LEU A 220 21.17 26.37 21.82
CA LEU A 220 20.27 27.15 20.99
C LEU A 220 19.70 28.34 21.77
N THR A 221 19.90 29.55 21.25
CA THR A 221 19.19 30.75 21.72
C THR A 221 18.25 31.21 20.62
N ILE A 222 16.94 31.08 20.86
CA ILE A 222 15.91 31.57 19.95
C ILE A 222 15.70 33.06 20.24
N PRO A 223 15.90 33.98 19.27
CA PRO A 223 15.74 35.41 19.50
C PRO A 223 14.31 35.84 19.86
N ASP A 224 14.17 36.97 20.55
CA ASP A 224 12.88 37.58 20.89
C ASP A 224 12.02 37.95 19.67
N SER A 225 12.64 38.14 18.51
CA SER A 225 11.97 38.47 17.25
C SER A 225 11.21 37.29 16.64
N VAL A 226 11.52 36.05 17.03
CA VAL A 226 10.86 34.84 16.51
C VAL A 226 9.44 34.74 17.06
N LYS A 227 8.47 34.67 16.13
CA LYS A 227 7.04 34.52 16.42
C LYS A 227 6.52 33.12 16.10
N ASN A 228 7.11 32.45 15.10
CA ASN A 228 6.64 31.17 14.61
C ASN A 228 7.77 30.14 14.51
N ILE A 229 7.51 28.94 15.00
CA ILE A 229 8.34 27.74 14.80
C ILE A 229 7.45 26.64 14.23
N GLY A 230 7.90 25.95 13.19
CA GLY A 230 7.17 24.83 12.58
C GLY A 230 7.44 23.49 13.28
N ASP A 231 6.57 22.51 13.02
CA ASP A 231 6.69 21.16 13.58
C ASP A 231 8.06 20.54 13.30
N GLY A 232 8.63 19.87 14.30
CA GLY A 232 9.90 19.16 14.17
C GLY A 232 11.13 20.03 13.87
N ALA A 233 11.05 21.37 14.00
CA ALA A 233 12.12 22.30 13.60
C ALA A 233 13.51 21.92 14.15
N PHE A 234 13.61 21.41 15.37
CA PHE A 234 14.84 20.98 16.03
C PHE A 234 14.79 19.49 16.43
N SER A 235 13.95 18.70 15.75
CA SER A 235 13.84 17.26 16.00
C SER A 235 15.16 16.56 15.70
N THR A 236 15.51 15.55 16.51
CA THR A 236 16.70 14.71 16.32
C THR A 236 18.02 15.49 16.39
N CYS A 237 18.05 16.71 16.95
CA CYS A 237 19.28 17.41 17.32
C CYS A 237 19.91 16.74 18.55
N ARG A 238 20.50 15.56 18.37
CA ARG A 238 20.99 14.67 19.44
C ARG A 238 22.15 15.21 20.26
N TYR A 239 22.73 16.35 19.86
CA TYR A 239 23.77 17.04 20.61
C TYR A 239 23.26 18.28 21.36
N LEU A 240 21.99 18.66 21.17
CA LEU A 240 21.42 19.87 21.75
C LEU A 240 21.14 19.65 23.24
N THR A 241 21.92 20.29 24.10
CA THR A 241 21.83 20.13 25.57
C THR A 241 21.12 21.30 26.26
N GLU A 242 21.05 22.46 25.61
CA GLU A 242 20.45 23.67 26.18
C GLU A 242 19.65 24.46 25.13
N VAL A 243 18.49 24.95 25.54
CA VAL A 243 17.67 25.87 24.75
C VAL A 243 17.21 27.05 25.60
N ILE A 244 17.39 28.26 25.06
CA ILE A 244 16.88 29.52 25.59
C ILE A 244 15.80 30.02 24.63
N PHE A 245 14.59 30.22 25.15
CA PHE A 245 13.45 30.68 24.36
C PHE A 245 13.33 32.20 24.37
N GLY A 246 13.10 32.78 23.19
CA GLY A 246 12.73 34.18 23.04
C GLY A 246 11.32 34.48 23.53
N SER A 247 11.10 35.72 23.94
CA SER A 247 9.83 36.23 24.47
C SER A 247 8.73 36.43 23.40
N GLY A 248 9.08 36.37 22.11
CA GLY A 248 8.13 36.51 21.00
C GLY A 248 7.25 35.29 20.71
N LEU A 249 7.60 34.11 21.21
CA LEU A 249 6.87 32.86 20.97
C LEU A 249 5.57 32.79 21.79
N THR A 250 4.51 32.19 21.25
CA THR A 250 3.27 31.95 22.02
C THR A 250 2.92 30.48 22.17
N TYR A 251 3.60 29.61 21.43
CA TYR A 251 3.45 28.16 21.47
C TYR A 251 4.76 27.46 21.07
N ILE A 252 4.88 26.18 21.44
CA ILE A 252 5.92 25.26 20.98
C ILE A 252 5.23 24.18 20.13
N PRO A 253 5.59 23.98 18.86
CA PRO A 253 4.90 23.06 17.96
C PRO A 253 5.18 21.58 18.29
N GLY A 254 4.46 20.69 17.61
CA GLY A 254 4.63 19.25 17.79
C GLY A 254 6.01 18.78 17.33
N ASN A 255 6.55 17.76 18.00
CA ASN A 255 7.88 17.19 17.71
C ASN A 255 9.07 18.19 17.72
N CYS A 256 8.88 19.45 18.15
CA CYS A 256 9.84 20.54 17.95
C CYS A 256 11.27 20.21 18.39
N PHE A 257 11.42 19.60 19.57
CA PHE A 257 12.66 19.17 20.20
C PHE A 257 12.66 17.66 20.49
N LYS A 258 11.89 16.87 19.72
CA LYS A 258 11.87 15.42 19.86
C LYS A 258 13.28 14.84 19.68
N GLU A 259 13.65 13.82 20.45
CA GLU A 259 14.97 13.15 20.34
C GLU A 259 16.18 14.10 20.49
N THR A 260 16.04 15.17 21.28
CA THR A 260 17.16 16.06 21.66
C THR A 260 17.82 15.61 22.96
N ASN A 261 18.97 16.19 23.30
CA ASN A 261 19.73 15.82 24.51
C ASN A 261 19.55 16.81 25.67
N LEU A 262 18.44 17.55 25.66
CA LEU A 262 18.10 18.54 26.69
C LEU A 262 18.03 17.85 28.05
N SER A 263 18.65 18.46 29.08
CA SER A 263 18.56 17.95 30.46
C SER A 263 17.53 18.66 31.32
N LYS A 264 17.28 19.94 31.02
CA LYS A 264 16.33 20.82 31.69
C LYS A 264 15.71 21.77 30.68
N VAL A 265 14.41 22.04 30.84
CA VAL A 265 13.69 23.01 30.02
C VAL A 265 12.89 23.96 30.90
N ILE A 266 13.09 25.26 30.71
CA ILE A 266 12.29 26.31 31.34
C ILE A 266 11.41 26.93 30.26
N ILE A 267 10.10 26.70 30.36
CA ILE A 267 9.13 27.24 29.41
C ILE A 267 8.80 28.69 29.81
N PRO A 268 8.95 29.68 28.92
CA PRO A 268 8.77 31.08 29.29
C PRO A 268 7.28 31.47 29.35
N LYS A 269 6.96 32.50 30.14
CA LYS A 269 5.58 32.92 30.49
C LYS A 269 4.66 33.26 29.31
N ASN A 270 5.22 33.54 28.14
CA ASN A 270 4.49 33.86 26.91
C ASN A 270 3.90 32.62 26.22
N ILE A 271 4.38 31.41 26.54
CA ILE A 271 3.89 30.17 25.96
C ILE A 271 2.57 29.74 26.60
N THR A 272 1.59 29.49 25.75
CA THR A 272 0.25 29.01 26.15
C THR A 272 -0.03 27.57 25.72
N LEU A 273 0.71 27.07 24.71
CA LEU A 273 0.52 25.73 24.14
C LEU A 273 1.86 25.03 23.90
N ILE A 274 1.94 23.74 24.23
CA ILE A 274 3.02 22.84 23.81
C ILE A 274 2.38 21.70 23.00
N GLY A 275 2.86 21.45 21.78
CA GLY A 275 2.30 20.45 20.87
C GLY A 275 2.64 19.01 21.25
N ASP A 276 1.96 18.06 20.60
CA ASP A 276 2.18 16.64 20.82
C ASP A 276 3.65 16.27 20.57
N TYR A 277 4.22 15.42 21.43
CA TYR A 277 5.59 14.92 21.29
C TYR A 277 6.71 15.98 21.27
N ALA A 278 6.42 17.25 21.62
CA ALA A 278 7.35 18.37 21.47
C ALA A 278 8.76 18.12 22.05
N PHE A 279 8.87 17.44 23.19
CA PHE A 279 10.12 17.02 23.84
C PHE A 279 10.14 15.51 24.10
N SER A 280 9.37 14.73 23.33
CA SER A 280 9.37 13.27 23.46
C SER A 280 10.74 12.68 23.12
N ASP A 281 11.02 11.51 23.69
CA ASP A 281 12.25 10.74 23.42
C ASP A 281 13.55 11.52 23.71
N CYS A 282 13.53 12.54 24.58
CA CYS A 282 14.73 13.22 25.09
C CYS A 282 15.33 12.43 26.26
N PRO A 283 16.39 11.64 26.07
CA PRO A 283 16.82 10.62 27.05
C PRO A 283 17.36 11.20 28.35
N ASN A 284 17.82 12.46 28.34
CA ASN A 284 18.42 13.11 29.49
C ASN A 284 17.53 14.17 30.15
N LEU A 285 16.31 14.40 29.64
CA LEU A 285 15.41 15.43 30.16
C LEU A 285 14.84 15.02 31.52
N LYS A 286 15.29 15.70 32.59
CA LYS A 286 14.93 15.37 33.98
C LYS A 286 14.02 16.40 34.63
N GLU A 287 14.07 17.65 34.18
CA GLU A 287 13.33 18.75 34.79
C GLU A 287 12.66 19.63 33.73
N VAL A 288 11.37 19.89 33.93
CA VAL A 288 10.59 20.85 33.14
C VAL A 288 9.91 21.82 34.09
N VAL A 289 10.07 23.12 33.82
CA VAL A 289 9.39 24.20 34.54
C VAL A 289 8.37 24.83 33.59
N LEU A 290 7.09 24.69 33.92
CA LEU A 290 5.98 25.25 33.14
C LEU A 290 5.48 26.58 33.76
N PRO A 291 5.10 27.58 32.94
CA PRO A 291 4.49 28.81 33.44
C PRO A 291 2.99 28.63 33.72
N SER A 292 2.38 29.56 34.46
CA SER A 292 0.93 29.54 34.74
C SER A 292 0.05 29.80 33.53
N THR A 293 0.63 30.32 32.45
CA THR A 293 -0.06 30.66 31.19
C THR A 293 -0.33 29.45 30.28
N ILE A 294 0.21 28.27 30.60
CA ILE A 294 -0.10 27.04 29.86
C ILE A 294 -1.59 26.72 30.00
N THR A 295 -2.27 26.66 28.86
CA THR A 295 -3.67 26.24 28.75
C THR A 295 -3.81 24.90 28.04
N ASN A 296 -2.79 24.47 27.28
CA ASN A 296 -2.85 23.26 26.48
C ASN A 296 -1.49 22.54 26.39
N LEU A 297 -1.45 21.26 26.76
CA LEU A 297 -0.29 20.38 26.63
C LEU A 297 -0.63 19.18 25.76
N GLY A 298 0.07 19.05 24.65
CA GLY A 298 -0.05 17.93 23.73
C GLY A 298 0.24 16.59 24.38
N GLY A 299 -0.36 15.54 23.81
CA GLY A 299 -0.18 14.17 24.24
C GLY A 299 1.28 13.75 24.24
N SER A 300 1.77 13.29 25.40
CA SER A 300 3.17 12.88 25.61
C SER A 300 4.20 13.91 25.11
N CYS A 301 3.93 15.20 25.34
CA CYS A 301 4.85 16.28 24.99
C CYS A 301 6.20 16.19 25.72
N PHE A 302 6.32 15.40 26.80
CA PHE A 302 7.57 15.12 27.50
C PHE A 302 7.81 13.61 27.67
N PRO A 303 9.05 13.17 27.95
CA PRO A 303 9.35 11.77 28.26
C PRO A 303 8.75 11.34 29.60
N THR A 304 8.51 10.04 29.77
CA THR A 304 8.21 9.47 31.10
C THR A 304 9.41 9.66 32.04
N ASN A 305 9.13 9.82 33.34
CA ASN A 305 10.08 10.06 34.43
C ASN A 305 10.73 11.46 34.47
N VAL A 306 10.16 12.44 33.77
CA VAL A 306 10.53 13.84 33.94
C VAL A 306 9.84 14.43 35.17
N ASN A 307 10.55 15.25 35.94
CA ASN A 307 9.94 16.04 37.01
C ASN A 307 9.36 17.32 36.42
N ILE A 308 8.05 17.52 36.55
CA ILE A 308 7.34 18.72 36.09
C ILE A 308 6.99 19.57 37.30
N SER A 309 7.40 20.84 37.25
CA SER A 309 7.01 21.85 38.23
C SER A 309 6.24 22.98 37.54
N PHE A 310 5.24 23.51 38.24
CA PHE A 310 4.43 24.64 37.81
C PHE A 310 3.97 25.44 39.04
N PRO A 311 3.72 26.76 38.88
CA PRO A 311 3.26 27.60 39.98
C PRO A 311 1.82 27.23 40.37
N SER A 312 1.41 27.61 41.59
CA SER A 312 0.12 27.25 42.18
C SER A 312 -1.11 27.81 41.44
N ASP A 313 -0.93 28.83 40.61
CA ASP A 313 -1.96 29.46 39.78
C ASP A 313 -2.08 28.82 38.38
N ALA A 314 -1.24 27.83 38.04
CA ALA A 314 -1.32 27.10 36.77
C ALA A 314 -2.63 26.31 36.62
N LYS A 315 -3.10 26.16 35.38
CA LYS A 315 -4.33 25.41 35.04
C LYS A 315 -4.08 23.91 34.86
N LEU A 316 -3.21 23.35 35.67
CA LEU A 316 -2.77 21.94 35.62
C LEU A 316 -2.89 21.31 37.01
N SER A 317 -3.06 20.00 37.04
CA SER A 317 -3.01 19.23 38.28
C SER A 317 -2.21 17.94 38.12
N LEU A 318 -1.51 17.53 39.16
CA LEU A 318 -0.74 16.29 39.22
C LEU A 318 -1.26 15.46 40.39
N ASP A 319 -1.55 14.17 40.16
CA ASP A 319 -1.98 13.27 41.23
C ASP A 319 -0.81 12.49 41.87
N ASP A 320 -1.14 11.68 42.88
CA ASP A 320 -0.21 10.81 43.59
C ASP A 320 0.34 9.66 42.72
N GLN A 321 -0.36 9.32 41.64
CA GLN A 321 0.09 8.36 40.62
C GLN A 321 1.00 9.01 39.56
N GLN A 322 1.31 10.30 39.69
CA GLN A 322 2.08 11.10 38.73
C GLN A 322 1.42 11.18 37.35
N ILE A 323 0.09 11.20 37.31
CA ILE A 323 -0.69 11.50 36.11
C ILE A 323 -0.93 13.01 36.06
N LEU A 324 -0.57 13.61 34.93
CA LEU A 324 -0.78 15.03 34.65
C LEU A 324 -2.14 15.23 33.99
N TYR A 325 -2.92 16.16 34.53
CA TYR A 325 -4.23 16.56 34.03
C TYR A 325 -4.32 18.07 33.83
N ASP A 326 -5.40 18.51 33.18
CA ASP A 326 -5.90 19.86 33.37
C ASP A 326 -6.39 20.08 34.81
N LEU A 327 -6.67 21.34 35.18
CA LEU A 327 -7.04 21.72 36.55
C LEU A 327 -8.26 20.93 37.07
N ASP A 328 -9.27 20.75 36.21
CA ASP A 328 -10.55 20.12 36.56
C ASP A 328 -10.53 18.59 36.38
N LYS A 329 -9.38 18.00 35.99
CA LYS A 329 -9.23 16.57 35.69
C LYS A 329 -10.24 16.04 34.67
N ILE A 330 -10.56 16.86 33.68
CA ILE A 330 -11.41 16.51 32.54
C ILE A 330 -10.57 15.84 31.44
N VAL A 331 -9.29 16.20 31.36
CA VAL A 331 -8.35 15.74 30.34
C VAL A 331 -7.13 15.12 31.01
N LEU A 332 -6.93 13.82 30.79
CA LEU A 332 -5.69 13.13 31.14
C LEU A 332 -4.67 13.37 30.03
N ILE A 333 -3.61 14.12 30.34
CA ILE A 333 -2.64 14.60 29.36
C ILE A 333 -1.54 13.57 29.12
N MET A 334 -0.91 13.09 30.19
CA MET A 334 0.16 12.08 30.13
C MET A 334 0.42 11.49 31.51
N CYS A 335 1.05 10.33 31.55
CA CYS A 335 1.55 9.76 32.80
C CYS A 335 3.08 9.86 32.89
N LEU A 336 3.57 10.44 34.00
CA LEU A 336 4.98 10.77 34.21
C LEU A 336 5.76 9.66 34.92
N LYS A 337 5.11 8.62 35.43
CA LYS A 337 5.77 7.53 36.14
C LYS A 337 5.19 6.20 35.71
N LYS A 338 6.04 5.27 35.27
CA LYS A 338 5.62 3.91 34.91
C LYS A 338 5.10 3.16 36.14
N SER A 339 3.96 2.50 36.01
CA SER A 339 3.29 1.69 37.03
C SER A 339 2.63 0.48 36.38
N SER A 340 2.38 -0.57 37.16
CA SER A 340 1.62 -1.74 36.68
C SER A 340 0.11 -1.51 36.66
N SER A 341 -0.38 -0.47 37.33
CA SER A 341 -1.81 -0.14 37.39
C SER A 341 -2.02 1.36 37.60
N TYR A 342 -3.13 1.87 37.05
CA TYR A 342 -3.64 3.22 37.32
C TYR A 342 -5.14 3.23 37.58
N ILE A 343 -5.57 4.15 38.45
CA ILE A 343 -6.97 4.46 38.73
C ILE A 343 -7.27 5.84 38.14
N ILE A 344 -8.21 5.90 37.20
CA ILE A 344 -8.59 7.10 36.46
C ILE A 344 -9.84 7.72 37.11
N PRO A 345 -9.83 9.03 37.49
CA PRO A 345 -10.98 9.70 38.08
C PRO A 345 -12.23 9.71 37.20
N GLU A 346 -13.41 9.80 37.81
CA GLU A 346 -14.69 9.80 37.09
C GLU A 346 -14.89 11.04 36.18
N THR A 347 -14.21 12.14 36.51
CA THR A 347 -14.25 13.41 35.78
C THR A 347 -13.55 13.35 34.42
N VAL A 348 -12.65 12.38 34.20
CA VAL A 348 -11.87 12.28 32.97
C VAL A 348 -12.80 11.95 31.80
N SER A 349 -12.87 12.87 30.85
CA SER A 349 -13.64 12.74 29.61
C SER A 349 -12.77 12.42 28.40
N THR A 350 -11.47 12.75 28.45
CA THR A 350 -10.50 12.51 27.37
C THR A 350 -9.20 11.95 27.92
N ILE A 351 -8.70 10.88 27.29
CA ILE A 351 -7.30 10.42 27.43
C ILE A 351 -6.55 10.86 26.17
N ARG A 352 -5.53 11.71 26.36
CA ARG A 352 -4.78 12.28 25.24
C ARG A 352 -3.89 11.29 24.51
N ALA A 353 -3.47 11.70 23.32
CA ALA A 353 -2.61 10.91 22.46
C ALA A 353 -1.35 10.43 23.21
N SER A 354 -1.02 9.15 23.05
CA SER A 354 0.13 8.50 23.69
C SER A 354 0.21 8.56 25.22
N ALA A 355 -0.83 8.97 25.95
CA ALA A 355 -0.74 9.20 27.40
C ALA A 355 -0.16 8.02 28.23
N PHE A 356 -0.35 6.78 27.76
CA PHE A 356 0.20 5.53 28.30
C PHE A 356 1.06 4.76 27.27
N LYS A 357 1.54 5.40 26.20
CA LYS A 357 2.35 4.75 25.16
C LYS A 357 3.57 4.05 25.75
N ASP A 358 3.83 2.83 25.28
CA ASP A 358 4.96 1.98 25.64
C ASP A 358 5.14 1.78 27.16
N MET A 359 4.02 1.82 27.92
CA MET A 359 3.99 1.40 29.31
C MET A 359 3.99 -0.12 29.41
N THR A 360 5.13 -0.73 29.10
CA THR A 360 5.31 -2.19 28.97
C THR A 360 5.10 -2.97 30.27
N ASP A 361 5.04 -2.30 31.43
CA ASP A 361 4.72 -2.90 32.72
C ASP A 361 3.24 -2.75 33.13
N LEU A 362 2.47 -1.92 32.40
CA LEU A 362 1.05 -1.68 32.67
C LEU A 362 0.24 -2.96 32.44
N THR A 363 -0.45 -3.41 33.49
CA THR A 363 -1.32 -4.59 33.47
C THR A 363 -2.80 -4.23 33.57
N LYS A 364 -3.13 -3.09 34.21
CA LYS A 364 -4.51 -2.73 34.56
C LYS A 364 -4.77 -1.23 34.47
N ILE A 365 -5.91 -0.85 33.88
CA ILE A 365 -6.50 0.48 33.98
C ILE A 365 -7.88 0.33 34.61
N GLU A 366 -8.12 1.07 35.69
CA GLU A 366 -9.40 1.10 36.39
C GLU A 366 -10.02 2.48 36.30
N PHE A 367 -11.28 2.57 35.87
CA PHE A 367 -12.03 3.82 35.88
C PHE A 367 -12.90 3.88 37.14
N ARG A 368 -12.91 5.01 37.85
CA ARG A 368 -13.83 5.21 38.97
C ARG A 368 -15.29 5.14 38.51
N SER A 369 -16.15 4.65 39.41
CA SER A 369 -17.58 4.55 39.16
C SER A 369 -18.17 5.91 38.76
N GLY A 370 -19.02 5.93 37.72
CA GLY A 370 -19.57 7.16 37.16
C GLY A 370 -18.68 7.86 36.13
N THR A 371 -17.65 7.19 35.61
CA THR A 371 -16.75 7.75 34.60
C THR A 371 -17.46 8.39 33.40
N THR A 372 -16.96 9.58 33.02
CA THR A 372 -17.48 10.38 31.91
C THR A 372 -16.65 10.25 30.63
N LEU A 373 -15.76 9.26 30.55
CA LEU A 373 -14.83 9.06 29.42
C LEU A 373 -15.57 8.99 28.09
N LYS A 374 -15.25 9.90 27.16
CA LYS A 374 -15.81 9.95 25.80
C LYS A 374 -14.78 9.55 24.76
N THR A 375 -13.53 9.98 24.92
CA THR A 375 -12.52 9.88 23.87
C THR A 375 -11.22 9.28 24.41
N ILE A 376 -10.71 8.28 23.68
CA ILE A 376 -9.34 7.77 23.82
C ILE A 376 -8.61 8.15 22.54
N GLU A 377 -7.64 9.05 22.61
CA GLU A 377 -6.96 9.57 21.42
C GLU A 377 -5.87 8.62 20.88
N SER A 378 -5.26 9.02 19.75
CA SER A 378 -4.34 8.17 18.99
C SER A 378 -3.14 7.70 19.81
N ASN A 379 -2.77 6.44 19.65
CA ASN A 379 -1.66 5.78 20.35
C ASN A 379 -1.75 5.78 21.89
N ALA A 380 -2.89 6.14 22.50
CA ALA A 380 -3.01 6.30 23.96
C ALA A 380 -2.42 5.13 24.78
N PHE A 381 -2.65 3.89 24.36
CA PHE A 381 -2.11 2.66 24.96
C PHE A 381 -1.24 1.87 23.96
N PHE A 382 -0.70 2.51 22.93
CA PHE A 382 0.20 1.86 21.97
C PHE A 382 1.31 1.10 22.69
N GLY A 383 1.53 -0.18 22.35
CA GLY A 383 2.63 -0.96 22.90
C GLY A 383 2.51 -1.31 24.39
N CYS A 384 1.32 -1.18 25.00
CA CYS A 384 1.06 -1.66 26.36
C CYS A 384 0.94 -3.20 26.41
N ILE A 385 2.05 -3.89 26.14
CA ILE A 385 2.09 -5.33 25.87
C ILE A 385 1.61 -6.21 27.04
N LYS A 386 1.59 -5.71 28.28
CA LYS A 386 1.10 -6.45 29.46
C LYS A 386 -0.33 -6.08 29.86
N LEU A 387 -0.97 -5.11 29.20
CA LEU A 387 -2.30 -4.63 29.56
C LEU A 387 -3.32 -5.74 29.29
N SER A 388 -3.88 -6.30 30.35
CA SER A 388 -4.85 -7.40 30.29
C SER A 388 -6.21 -7.05 30.89
N SER A 389 -6.26 -6.02 31.75
CA SER A 389 -7.46 -5.60 32.46
C SER A 389 -7.78 -4.14 32.15
N ILE A 390 -8.64 -3.92 31.17
CA ILE A 390 -9.26 -2.61 30.89
C ILE A 390 -10.72 -2.83 30.52
N GLU A 391 -11.63 -2.22 31.27
CA GLU A 391 -13.04 -2.19 30.93
C GLU A 391 -13.33 -0.89 30.18
N ILE A 392 -13.75 -1.00 28.92
CA ILE A 392 -14.12 0.16 28.12
C ILE A 392 -15.45 0.72 28.64
N PRO A 393 -15.50 1.97 29.13
CA PRO A 393 -16.74 2.54 29.64
C PRO A 393 -17.80 2.72 28.54
N ASN A 394 -19.07 2.56 28.91
CA ASN A 394 -20.20 2.73 27.99
C ASN A 394 -20.35 4.16 27.42
N SER A 395 -19.70 5.13 28.05
CA SER A 395 -19.66 6.54 27.66
C SER A 395 -18.75 6.83 26.47
N VAL A 396 -17.83 5.92 26.12
CA VAL A 396 -16.86 6.11 25.05
C VAL A 396 -17.56 6.19 23.70
N THR A 397 -17.30 7.27 22.96
CA THR A 397 -17.86 7.53 21.63
C THR A 397 -16.88 7.21 20.51
N SER A 398 -15.58 7.37 20.75
CA SER A 398 -14.56 7.22 19.71
C SER A 398 -13.19 6.82 20.25
N PHE A 399 -12.47 6.08 19.41
CA PHE A 399 -11.07 5.67 19.62
C PHE A 399 -10.19 6.28 18.54
N GLY A 400 -9.02 6.77 18.90
CA GLY A 400 -8.00 7.27 17.98
C GLY A 400 -7.21 6.16 17.30
N GLU A 401 -6.49 6.53 16.24
CA GLU A 401 -5.63 5.61 15.48
C GLU A 401 -4.64 4.91 16.41
N LYS A 402 -4.50 3.58 16.26
CA LYS A 402 -3.53 2.77 17.03
C LYS A 402 -3.66 2.88 18.55
N SER A 403 -4.81 3.30 19.09
CA SER A 403 -4.96 3.55 20.54
C SER A 403 -4.69 2.32 21.41
N PHE A 404 -4.89 1.09 20.92
CA PHE A 404 -4.55 -0.18 21.58
C PHE A 404 -3.64 -1.08 20.71
N TYR A 405 -2.86 -0.48 19.80
CA TYR A 405 -1.98 -1.20 18.90
C TYR A 405 -0.98 -2.07 19.67
N HIS A 406 -0.90 -3.37 19.35
CA HIS A 406 -0.03 -4.36 20.01
C HIS A 406 -0.24 -4.48 21.54
N CYS A 407 -1.47 -4.27 22.02
CA CYS A 407 -1.88 -4.65 23.38
C CYS A 407 -2.13 -6.16 23.46
N VAL A 408 -1.05 -6.96 23.38
CA VAL A 408 -1.09 -8.41 23.13
C VAL A 408 -1.76 -9.25 24.23
N GLN A 409 -2.09 -8.68 25.39
CA GLN A 409 -2.70 -9.39 26.53
C GLN A 409 -4.18 -9.05 26.77
N ILE A 410 -4.77 -8.12 26.02
CA ILE A 410 -6.22 -7.85 26.10
C ILE A 410 -6.98 -9.07 25.57
N LYS A 411 -7.85 -9.63 26.39
CA LYS A 411 -8.62 -10.85 26.05
C LYS A 411 -9.97 -10.56 25.43
N SER A 412 -10.67 -9.55 25.93
CA SER A 412 -12.01 -9.23 25.48
C SER A 412 -12.25 -7.73 25.46
N VAL A 413 -13.04 -7.28 24.50
CA VAL A 413 -13.48 -5.89 24.39
C VAL A 413 -14.98 -5.85 24.16
N PHE A 414 -15.68 -5.15 25.04
CA PHE A 414 -17.11 -4.91 24.97
C PHE A 414 -17.33 -3.42 24.74
N PHE A 415 -17.96 -3.06 23.63
CA PHE A 415 -18.23 -1.68 23.28
C PHE A 415 -19.62 -1.25 23.73
N GLY A 416 -19.69 -0.04 24.29
CA GLY A 416 -20.92 0.54 24.80
C GLY A 416 -21.82 1.14 23.74
N SER A 417 -22.95 1.68 24.20
CA SER A 417 -24.02 2.19 23.34
C SER A 417 -23.66 3.44 22.55
N LYS A 418 -22.83 4.32 23.11
CA LYS A 418 -22.49 5.61 22.48
C LYS A 418 -21.39 5.55 21.42
N LEU A 419 -20.85 4.36 21.13
CA LEU A 419 -19.77 4.20 20.16
C LEU A 419 -20.24 4.57 18.75
N THR A 420 -19.46 5.43 18.08
CA THR A 420 -19.70 5.81 16.67
C THR A 420 -18.52 5.45 15.75
N LYS A 421 -17.32 5.22 16.31
CA LYS A 421 -16.14 4.96 15.50
C LYS A 421 -15.04 4.17 16.22
N ILE A 422 -14.51 3.15 15.54
CA ILE A 422 -13.21 2.52 15.80
C ILE A 422 -12.24 2.95 14.70
N SER A 423 -11.20 3.70 15.05
CA SER A 423 -10.24 4.22 14.06
C SER A 423 -9.23 3.17 13.59
N THR A 424 -8.53 3.54 12.51
CA THR A 424 -7.48 2.74 11.85
C THR A 424 -6.53 2.10 12.85
N ARG A 425 -6.31 0.78 12.70
CA ARG A 425 -5.36 -0.02 13.52
C ARG A 425 -5.59 0.00 15.04
N CYS A 426 -6.79 0.38 15.51
CA CYS A 426 -7.06 0.56 16.94
C CYS A 426 -6.59 -0.62 17.81
N PHE A 427 -6.93 -1.86 17.43
CA PHE A 427 -6.57 -3.10 18.11
C PHE A 427 -5.72 -4.02 17.21
N GLU A 428 -4.99 -3.48 16.23
CA GLU A 428 -4.12 -4.31 15.37
C GLU A 428 -3.05 -5.01 16.23
N GLY A 429 -2.88 -6.31 16.01
CA GLY A 429 -1.90 -7.13 16.73
C GLY A 429 -2.27 -7.45 18.18
N CYS A 430 -3.53 -7.25 18.60
CA CYS A 430 -4.01 -7.73 19.91
C CYS A 430 -4.18 -9.26 19.88
N THR A 431 -3.06 -10.00 19.90
CA THR A 431 -3.05 -11.45 19.57
C THR A 431 -3.78 -12.33 20.58
N SER A 432 -4.01 -11.88 21.82
CA SER A 432 -4.81 -12.62 22.82
C SER A 432 -6.31 -12.28 22.80
N LEU A 433 -6.74 -11.32 21.96
CA LEU A 433 -8.12 -10.89 21.91
C LEU A 433 -9.00 -12.01 21.35
N ASP A 434 -9.80 -12.64 22.21
CA ASP A 434 -10.66 -13.78 21.89
C ASP A 434 -12.11 -13.36 21.56
N THR A 435 -12.56 -12.23 22.12
CA THR A 435 -13.94 -11.77 22.04
C THR A 435 -14.02 -10.27 21.78
N VAL A 436 -14.77 -9.90 20.74
CA VAL A 436 -15.14 -8.52 20.43
C VAL A 436 -16.66 -8.43 20.32
N SER A 437 -17.27 -7.56 21.11
CA SER A 437 -18.73 -7.40 21.12
C SER A 437 -19.16 -5.95 20.92
N PHE A 438 -19.93 -5.72 19.87
CA PHE A 438 -20.66 -4.49 19.57
C PHE A 438 -22.16 -4.58 19.95
N SER A 439 -22.56 -5.60 20.71
CA SER A 439 -23.98 -5.89 20.98
C SER A 439 -24.78 -4.74 21.60
N GLN A 440 -24.13 -3.84 22.33
CA GLN A 440 -24.77 -2.68 22.96
C GLN A 440 -24.79 -1.44 22.07
N CYS A 441 -24.06 -1.43 20.95
CA CYS A 441 -23.95 -0.27 20.06
C CYS A 441 -25.31 0.04 19.43
N ASN A 442 -25.88 1.19 19.81
CA ASN A 442 -27.20 1.67 19.37
C ASN A 442 -27.12 2.91 18.47
N SER A 443 -25.90 3.33 18.13
CA SER A 443 -25.61 4.45 17.24
C SER A 443 -24.85 3.95 16.01
N PRO A 444 -25.02 4.57 14.83
CA PRO A 444 -24.26 4.19 13.64
C PRO A 444 -22.76 4.20 13.92
N CYS A 445 -22.13 3.05 13.77
CA CYS A 445 -20.72 2.85 14.06
C CYS A 445 -19.96 2.47 12.78
N THR A 446 -18.72 2.96 12.68
CA THR A 446 -17.79 2.68 11.59
C THR A 446 -16.56 1.98 12.15
N ILE A 447 -16.06 0.97 11.42
CA ILE A 447 -14.85 0.23 11.80
C ILE A 447 -13.82 0.41 10.67
N ASP A 448 -12.83 1.25 10.94
CA ASP A 448 -11.84 1.68 9.96
C ASP A 448 -10.79 0.59 9.65
N SER A 449 -9.97 0.88 8.64
CA SER A 449 -8.95 -0.01 8.10
C SER A 449 -8.05 -0.64 9.17
N TYR A 450 -7.78 -1.94 9.05
CA TYR A 450 -6.89 -2.72 9.94
C TYR A 450 -7.28 -2.74 11.44
N ALA A 451 -8.47 -2.25 11.84
CA ALA A 451 -8.82 -2.05 13.24
C ALA A 451 -8.60 -3.28 14.15
N PHE A 452 -8.80 -4.50 13.65
CA PHE A 452 -8.58 -5.76 14.37
C PHE A 452 -7.68 -6.72 13.58
N SER A 453 -6.82 -6.20 12.70
CA SER A 453 -5.94 -7.05 11.89
C SER A 453 -4.92 -7.77 12.77
N GLY A 454 -4.68 -9.06 12.51
CA GLY A 454 -3.75 -9.86 13.28
C GLY A 454 -4.21 -10.21 14.70
N CYS A 455 -5.50 -10.04 15.02
CA CYS A 455 -6.10 -10.59 16.25
C CYS A 455 -6.26 -12.11 16.12
N THR A 456 -5.14 -12.84 16.18
CA THR A 456 -5.07 -14.26 15.82
C THR A 456 -5.92 -15.19 16.70
N SER A 457 -6.24 -14.77 17.93
CA SER A 457 -7.11 -15.54 18.85
C SER A 457 -8.58 -15.17 18.75
N LEU A 458 -8.96 -14.19 17.91
CA LEU A 458 -10.33 -13.69 17.85
C LEU A 458 -11.27 -14.78 17.35
N ARG A 459 -12.09 -15.30 18.27
CA ARG A 459 -13.03 -16.39 18.00
C ARG A 459 -14.46 -15.90 17.94
N THR A 460 -14.82 -14.95 18.80
CA THR A 460 -16.19 -14.43 18.91
C THR A 460 -16.25 -12.98 18.46
N LEU A 461 -16.93 -12.72 17.34
CA LEU A 461 -17.24 -11.39 16.85
C LEU A 461 -18.76 -11.19 16.82
N THR A 462 -19.26 -10.28 17.66
CA THR A 462 -20.68 -9.90 17.67
C THR A 462 -20.85 -8.50 17.11
N LEU A 463 -21.38 -8.40 15.89
CA LEU A 463 -21.75 -7.13 15.25
C LEU A 463 -23.21 -6.79 15.59
N SER A 464 -23.51 -5.50 15.82
CA SER A 464 -24.89 -5.03 15.95
C SER A 464 -25.46 -4.55 14.62
N GLU A 465 -26.78 -4.39 14.56
CA GLU A 465 -27.50 -3.77 13.44
C GLU A 465 -27.22 -2.26 13.29
N ASN A 466 -26.24 -1.69 13.98
CA ASN A 466 -25.80 -0.31 13.80
C ASN A 466 -24.40 -0.18 13.19
N ILE A 467 -23.73 -1.30 12.87
CA ILE A 467 -22.44 -1.25 12.16
C ILE A 467 -22.69 -0.93 10.69
N SER A 468 -22.24 0.25 10.27
CA SER A 468 -22.50 0.79 8.93
C SER A 468 -21.41 0.44 7.91
N SER A 469 -20.19 0.17 8.35
CA SER A 469 -19.07 -0.20 7.47
C SER A 469 -17.97 -0.99 8.20
N ILE A 470 -17.34 -1.90 7.44
CA ILE A 470 -16.12 -2.62 7.80
C ILE A 470 -15.13 -2.36 6.67
N ASP A 471 -14.04 -1.64 6.97
CA ASP A 471 -13.10 -1.18 5.97
C ASP A 471 -11.96 -2.20 5.70
N MET A 472 -11.01 -1.85 4.84
CA MET A 472 -9.97 -2.76 4.35
C MET A 472 -9.15 -3.41 5.47
N TYR A 473 -8.85 -4.70 5.31
CA TYR A 473 -8.05 -5.52 6.23
C TYR A 473 -8.56 -5.57 7.69
N CYS A 474 -9.77 -5.09 7.98
CA CYS A 474 -10.26 -4.88 9.35
C CYS A 474 -10.13 -6.12 10.25
N PHE A 475 -10.50 -7.31 9.77
CA PHE A 475 -10.36 -8.61 10.44
C PHE A 475 -9.45 -9.56 9.65
N SER A 476 -8.46 -9.02 8.92
CA SER A 476 -7.49 -9.83 8.19
C SER A 476 -6.55 -10.54 9.17
N ASN A 477 -6.23 -11.82 8.89
CA ASN A 477 -5.41 -12.68 9.76
C ASN A 477 -6.05 -12.98 11.14
N CYS A 478 -7.38 -12.94 11.24
CA CYS A 478 -8.11 -13.43 12.41
C CYS A 478 -8.23 -14.96 12.37
N ALA A 479 -7.10 -15.63 12.62
CA ALA A 479 -6.90 -17.07 12.40
C ALA A 479 -7.76 -18.00 13.29
N SER A 480 -8.54 -17.47 14.24
CA SER A 480 -9.46 -18.25 15.08
C SER A 480 -10.94 -17.92 14.84
N LEU A 481 -11.25 -17.01 13.90
CA LEU A 481 -12.63 -16.53 13.69
C LEU A 481 -13.42 -17.57 12.89
N GLU A 482 -14.35 -18.26 13.55
CA GLU A 482 -15.09 -19.39 12.97
C GLU A 482 -16.35 -18.96 12.21
N ARG A 483 -17.06 -17.91 12.66
CA ARG A 483 -18.33 -17.48 12.07
C ARG A 483 -18.45 -15.96 12.10
N VAL A 484 -19.10 -15.41 11.09
CA VAL A 484 -19.42 -13.98 11.01
C VAL A 484 -20.87 -13.78 10.60
N ASN A 485 -21.59 -12.98 11.38
CA ASN A 485 -22.93 -12.51 11.06
C ASN A 485 -22.83 -11.05 10.60
N ILE A 486 -23.10 -10.80 9.32
CA ILE A 486 -23.06 -9.50 8.68
C ILE A 486 -24.41 -8.80 8.91
N PRO A 487 -24.46 -7.66 9.61
CA PRO A 487 -25.70 -6.97 9.90
C PRO A 487 -26.34 -6.38 8.63
N SER A 488 -27.66 -6.19 8.67
CA SER A 488 -28.47 -5.72 7.54
C SER A 488 -28.12 -4.28 7.14
N THR A 489 -27.64 -3.48 8.10
CA THR A 489 -27.23 -2.09 7.92
C THR A 489 -25.82 -1.91 7.35
N LEU A 490 -25.06 -2.99 7.20
CA LEU A 490 -23.69 -2.91 6.67
C LEU A 490 -23.72 -2.53 5.18
N LYS A 491 -23.10 -1.40 4.84
CA LYS A 491 -23.09 -0.87 3.46
C LYS A 491 -22.10 -1.59 2.56
N TYR A 492 -20.95 -1.98 3.10
CA TYR A 492 -19.89 -2.67 2.37
C TYR A 492 -18.96 -3.44 3.31
N ILE A 493 -18.25 -4.41 2.72
CA ILE A 493 -17.14 -5.16 3.32
C ILE A 493 -15.89 -4.79 2.52
N GLY A 494 -14.90 -4.19 3.17
CA GLY A 494 -13.69 -3.68 2.51
C GLY A 494 -12.77 -4.76 1.93
N ILE A 495 -11.79 -4.31 1.15
CA ILE A 495 -10.78 -5.17 0.52
C ILE A 495 -10.01 -5.94 1.61
N TYR A 496 -9.84 -7.26 1.45
CA TYR A 496 -9.17 -8.14 2.43
C TYR A 496 -9.82 -8.20 3.83
N ALA A 497 -11.03 -7.65 4.04
CA ALA A 497 -11.59 -7.44 5.37
C ALA A 497 -11.61 -8.68 6.27
N PHE A 498 -11.90 -9.88 5.74
CA PHE A 498 -11.90 -11.14 6.49
C PHE A 498 -10.83 -12.13 5.99
N SER A 499 -9.89 -11.68 5.17
CA SER A 499 -8.90 -12.56 4.54
C SER A 499 -8.05 -13.33 5.54
N ASN A 500 -7.62 -14.54 5.15
CA ASN A 500 -6.78 -15.43 5.97
C ASN A 500 -7.38 -15.73 7.36
N SER A 501 -8.68 -15.99 7.42
CA SER A 501 -9.42 -16.39 8.63
C SER A 501 -9.94 -17.83 8.49
N ILE A 502 -10.22 -18.53 9.59
CA ILE A 502 -10.76 -19.91 9.56
C ILE A 502 -12.29 -19.96 9.48
N ILE A 503 -12.91 -18.91 8.94
CA ILE A 503 -14.37 -18.78 8.90
C ILE A 503 -14.96 -19.98 8.18
N THR A 504 -15.88 -20.69 8.81
CA THR A 504 -16.62 -21.80 8.20
C THR A 504 -17.91 -21.35 7.57
N GLN A 505 -18.53 -20.30 8.14
CA GLN A 505 -19.83 -19.78 7.72
C GLN A 505 -19.90 -18.25 7.81
N VAL A 506 -20.47 -17.64 6.76
CA VAL A 506 -20.88 -16.23 6.75
C VAL A 506 -22.40 -16.16 6.61
N THR A 507 -23.07 -15.42 7.49
CA THR A 507 -24.52 -15.19 7.44
C THR A 507 -24.79 -13.71 7.20
N PHE A 508 -25.63 -13.38 6.23
CA PHE A 508 -26.09 -12.01 5.99
C PHE A 508 -27.50 -11.83 6.57
N SER A 509 -27.66 -10.84 7.46
CA SER A 509 -28.98 -10.43 7.97
C SER A 509 -29.81 -9.79 6.86
N SER A 510 -31.10 -10.09 6.84
CA SER A 510 -32.06 -9.52 5.89
C SER A 510 -32.99 -8.49 6.56
N PRO A 511 -33.36 -7.39 5.87
CA PRO A 511 -33.01 -7.03 4.49
C PRO A 511 -31.71 -6.22 4.41
N SER A 512 -30.73 -6.68 3.62
CA SER A 512 -29.49 -5.92 3.35
C SER A 512 -29.63 -5.09 2.07
N GLN A 513 -28.94 -3.94 2.02
CA GLN A 513 -28.84 -3.05 0.86
C GLN A 513 -27.43 -3.05 0.23
N MET A 514 -26.60 -4.03 0.58
CA MET A 514 -25.25 -4.13 0.05
C MET A 514 -25.28 -4.43 -1.45
N VAL A 515 -24.47 -3.69 -2.22
CA VAL A 515 -24.39 -3.81 -3.69
C VAL A 515 -23.10 -4.46 -4.17
N ASN A 516 -22.04 -4.50 -3.35
CA ASN A 516 -20.73 -4.99 -3.75
C ASN A 516 -20.12 -5.92 -2.71
N LEU A 517 -19.47 -7.00 -3.18
CA LEU A 517 -18.50 -7.77 -2.40
C LEU A 517 -17.09 -7.46 -2.90
N SER A 518 -16.28 -6.82 -2.05
CA SER A 518 -14.99 -6.27 -2.48
C SER A 518 -13.89 -7.31 -2.69
N LYS A 519 -12.85 -6.88 -3.43
CA LYS A 519 -11.68 -7.71 -3.76
C LYS A 519 -11.09 -8.37 -2.52
N TYR A 520 -10.80 -9.67 -2.62
CA TYR A 520 -10.18 -10.45 -1.55
C TYR A 520 -10.92 -10.48 -0.20
N SER A 521 -12.17 -9.99 -0.11
CA SER A 521 -12.87 -9.82 1.18
C SER A 521 -12.93 -11.11 2.02
N PHE A 522 -13.05 -12.28 1.38
CA PHE A 522 -12.99 -13.61 2.01
C PHE A 522 -11.87 -14.50 1.42
N SER A 523 -10.82 -13.92 0.82
CA SER A 523 -9.70 -14.68 0.25
C SER A 523 -8.93 -15.41 1.35
N GLN A 524 -8.48 -16.63 1.05
CA GLN A 524 -7.78 -17.52 1.99
C GLN A 524 -8.61 -17.90 3.22
N CYS A 525 -9.93 -17.78 3.16
CA CYS A 525 -10.82 -18.38 4.16
C CYS A 525 -10.95 -19.89 3.89
N ILE A 526 -9.88 -20.64 4.17
CA ILE A 526 -9.68 -22.03 3.73
C ILE A 526 -10.67 -23.04 4.31
N HIS A 527 -11.55 -22.63 5.23
CA HIS A 527 -12.61 -23.47 5.78
C HIS A 527 -14.02 -22.97 5.44
N LEU A 528 -14.16 -21.86 4.67
CA LEU A 528 -15.44 -21.26 4.37
C LEU A 528 -16.22 -22.15 3.41
N ARG A 529 -17.30 -22.74 3.90
CA ARG A 529 -18.17 -23.67 3.16
C ARG A 529 -19.56 -23.10 2.92
N ASP A 530 -20.08 -22.37 3.91
CA ASP A 530 -21.47 -21.92 3.93
C ASP A 530 -21.57 -20.40 3.84
N ILE A 531 -22.30 -19.92 2.83
CA ILE A 531 -22.72 -18.51 2.71
C ILE A 531 -24.23 -18.48 2.77
N VAL A 532 -24.78 -17.94 3.86
CA VAL A 532 -26.21 -17.95 4.13
C VAL A 532 -26.79 -16.56 3.91
N GLY A 533 -27.85 -16.47 3.10
CA GLY A 533 -28.64 -15.26 2.93
C GLY A 533 -27.96 -14.14 2.15
N ILE A 534 -27.03 -14.47 1.24
CA ILE A 534 -26.36 -13.46 0.39
C ILE A 534 -27.42 -12.51 -0.24
N PRO A 535 -27.27 -11.18 -0.14
CA PRO A 535 -28.32 -10.27 -0.59
C PRO A 535 -28.52 -10.33 -2.11
N GLU A 536 -29.78 -10.39 -2.54
CA GLU A 536 -30.15 -10.35 -3.96
C GLU A 536 -29.83 -9.02 -4.64
N THR A 537 -29.49 -7.98 -3.86
CA THR A 537 -29.08 -6.63 -4.30
C THR A 537 -27.61 -6.56 -4.74
N ILE A 538 -26.81 -7.62 -4.57
CA ILE A 538 -25.40 -7.61 -4.96
C ILE A 538 -25.29 -7.51 -6.48
N GLU A 539 -24.72 -6.40 -6.95
CA GLU A 539 -24.46 -6.08 -8.36
C GLU A 539 -23.07 -6.54 -8.80
N ASN A 540 -22.06 -6.51 -7.92
CA ASN A 540 -20.68 -6.86 -8.28
C ASN A 540 -20.02 -7.77 -7.23
N ILE A 541 -19.44 -8.87 -7.71
CA ILE A 541 -18.52 -9.72 -6.93
C ILE A 541 -17.12 -9.48 -7.47
N GLU A 542 -16.28 -8.74 -6.74
CA GLU A 542 -14.99 -8.32 -7.26
C GLU A 542 -13.93 -9.44 -7.25
N SER A 543 -12.75 -9.16 -7.85
CA SER A 543 -11.68 -10.13 -8.03
C SER A 543 -11.22 -10.79 -6.73
N ASN A 544 -10.97 -12.11 -6.80
CA ASN A 544 -10.47 -12.92 -5.68
C ASN A 544 -11.36 -12.93 -4.43
N CYS A 545 -12.62 -12.47 -4.50
CA CYS A 545 -13.52 -12.35 -3.35
C CYS A 545 -13.57 -13.63 -2.48
N PHE A 546 -13.69 -14.80 -3.10
CA PHE A 546 -13.77 -16.11 -2.44
C PHE A 546 -12.59 -17.02 -2.78
N GLU A 547 -11.44 -16.45 -3.16
CA GLU A 547 -10.25 -17.23 -3.49
C GLU A 547 -9.84 -18.16 -2.34
N SER A 548 -9.55 -19.42 -2.67
CA SER A 548 -9.07 -20.47 -1.76
C SER A 548 -10.04 -20.74 -0.60
N THR A 549 -11.34 -20.76 -0.89
CA THR A 549 -12.40 -21.18 0.05
C THR A 549 -12.81 -22.65 -0.19
N GLN A 550 -13.66 -23.20 0.69
CA GLN A 550 -14.23 -24.56 0.58
C GLN A 550 -15.72 -24.56 0.21
N ILE A 551 -16.20 -23.51 -0.46
CA ILE A 551 -17.59 -23.41 -0.89
C ILE A 551 -17.90 -24.56 -1.85
N THR A 552 -18.94 -25.34 -1.55
CA THR A 552 -19.31 -26.55 -2.31
C THR A 552 -20.25 -26.25 -3.48
N SER A 553 -21.06 -25.19 -3.37
CA SER A 553 -21.83 -24.64 -4.48
C SER A 553 -22.06 -23.15 -4.31
N PHE A 554 -22.24 -22.44 -5.42
CA PHE A 554 -22.50 -21.00 -5.39
C PHE A 554 -23.66 -20.64 -6.32
N ASP A 555 -24.65 -19.95 -5.76
CA ASP A 555 -25.79 -19.41 -6.49
C ASP A 555 -25.60 -17.90 -6.63
N VAL A 556 -25.55 -17.41 -7.88
CA VAL A 556 -25.30 -15.99 -8.17
C VAL A 556 -26.54 -15.16 -7.79
N PRO A 557 -26.39 -14.08 -6.99
CA PRO A 557 -27.51 -13.17 -6.70
C PRO A 557 -28.15 -12.60 -7.98
N ILE A 558 -29.48 -12.45 -8.00
CA ILE A 558 -30.22 -12.11 -9.22
C ILE A 558 -29.84 -10.75 -9.80
N SER A 559 -29.43 -9.78 -8.98
CA SER A 559 -29.04 -8.45 -9.46
C SER A 559 -27.57 -8.36 -9.90
N THR A 560 -26.79 -9.43 -9.76
CA THR A 560 -25.35 -9.40 -10.10
C THR A 560 -25.18 -9.16 -11.58
N THR A 561 -24.39 -8.15 -11.95
CA THR A 561 -24.06 -7.78 -13.34
C THR A 561 -22.63 -8.21 -13.72
N SER A 562 -21.72 -8.29 -12.75
CA SER A 562 -20.33 -8.66 -12.98
C SER A 562 -19.72 -9.53 -11.88
N ILE A 563 -18.87 -10.47 -12.29
CA ILE A 563 -17.98 -11.23 -11.42
C ILE A 563 -16.54 -11.04 -11.90
N GLY A 564 -15.65 -10.62 -11.01
CA GLY A 564 -14.26 -10.28 -11.33
C GLY A 564 -13.35 -11.49 -11.53
N ASN A 565 -12.12 -11.22 -12.01
CA ASN A 565 -11.09 -12.25 -12.22
C ASN A 565 -10.80 -13.05 -10.94
N TYR A 566 -10.52 -14.34 -11.07
CA TYR A 566 -10.12 -15.22 -9.96
C TYR A 566 -11.11 -15.28 -8.77
N ALA A 567 -12.37 -14.84 -8.93
CA ALA A 567 -13.32 -14.72 -7.82
C ALA A 567 -13.49 -16.01 -6.99
N PHE A 568 -13.40 -17.18 -7.62
CA PHE A 568 -13.48 -18.50 -6.98
C PHE A 568 -12.21 -19.33 -7.19
N ARG A 569 -11.07 -18.69 -7.47
CA ARG A 569 -9.82 -19.41 -7.67
C ARG A 569 -9.51 -20.28 -6.44
N GLY A 570 -9.19 -21.54 -6.64
CA GLY A 570 -8.81 -22.46 -5.57
C GLY A 570 -9.98 -22.97 -4.74
N CYS A 571 -11.24 -22.71 -5.13
CA CYS A 571 -12.42 -23.33 -4.52
C CYS A 571 -12.51 -24.82 -4.90
N SER A 572 -11.58 -25.60 -4.38
CA SER A 572 -11.34 -26.99 -4.79
C SER A 572 -12.50 -27.94 -4.49
N GLU A 573 -13.35 -27.61 -3.52
CA GLU A 573 -14.55 -28.38 -3.13
C GLU A 573 -15.82 -27.96 -3.90
N MET A 574 -15.76 -26.91 -4.72
CA MET A 574 -16.93 -26.45 -5.47
C MET A 574 -17.32 -27.47 -6.52
N THR A 575 -18.57 -27.95 -6.48
CA THR A 575 -19.10 -28.96 -7.41
C THR A 575 -20.06 -28.37 -8.45
N VAL A 576 -20.80 -27.31 -8.07
CA VAL A 576 -21.82 -26.67 -8.92
C VAL A 576 -21.77 -25.16 -8.79
N PHE A 577 -21.85 -24.47 -9.92
CA PHE A 577 -22.02 -23.01 -10.01
C PHE A 577 -23.34 -22.69 -10.73
N ARG A 578 -24.23 -21.90 -10.13
CA ARG A 578 -25.58 -21.62 -10.66
C ARG A 578 -25.78 -20.15 -10.95
N ILE A 579 -26.19 -19.86 -12.18
CA ILE A 579 -26.73 -18.57 -12.61
C ILE A 579 -28.26 -18.73 -12.62
N PRO A 580 -29.00 -18.22 -11.63
CA PRO A 580 -30.44 -18.47 -11.52
C PRO A 580 -31.24 -17.76 -12.62
N SER A 581 -32.50 -18.15 -12.77
CA SER A 581 -33.42 -17.53 -13.73
C SER A 581 -33.57 -16.04 -13.48
N ARG A 582 -33.53 -15.24 -14.55
CA ARG A 582 -33.63 -13.76 -14.53
C ARG A 582 -32.45 -13.05 -13.85
N CYS A 583 -31.32 -13.73 -13.65
CA CYS A 583 -30.09 -13.09 -13.18
C CYS A 583 -29.56 -12.10 -14.23
N LEU A 584 -29.11 -10.92 -13.78
CA LEU A 584 -28.60 -9.82 -14.61
C LEU A 584 -27.13 -9.97 -15.02
N LEU A 585 -26.52 -11.14 -14.78
CA LEU A 585 -25.09 -11.35 -14.96
C LEU A 585 -24.71 -11.19 -16.43
N GLN A 586 -23.79 -10.27 -16.71
CA GLN A 586 -23.33 -9.93 -18.05
C GLN A 586 -21.87 -10.29 -18.28
N THR A 587 -21.05 -10.19 -17.23
CA THR A 587 -19.59 -10.34 -17.35
C THR A 587 -19.04 -11.28 -16.29
N ILE A 588 -18.18 -12.19 -16.75
CA ILE A 588 -17.47 -13.15 -15.92
C ILE A 588 -15.98 -12.98 -16.20
N GLY A 589 -15.20 -12.75 -15.15
CA GLY A 589 -13.77 -12.50 -15.22
C GLY A 589 -12.97 -13.75 -15.57
N ASN A 590 -11.73 -13.52 -15.99
CA ASN A 590 -10.78 -14.57 -16.35
C ASN A 590 -10.33 -15.34 -15.11
N TYR A 591 -9.95 -16.59 -15.32
CA TYR A 591 -9.44 -17.53 -14.31
C TYR A 591 -10.38 -17.71 -13.11
N ILE A 592 -11.68 -17.46 -13.31
CA ILE A 592 -12.70 -17.52 -12.25
C ILE A 592 -12.69 -18.87 -11.50
N PHE A 593 -12.40 -19.97 -12.21
CA PHE A 593 -12.38 -21.34 -11.68
C PHE A 593 -10.98 -21.98 -11.69
N ASP A 594 -9.90 -21.20 -11.77
CA ASP A 594 -8.54 -21.75 -11.65
C ASP A 594 -8.43 -22.53 -10.33
N GLY A 595 -8.08 -23.81 -10.38
CA GLY A 595 -7.97 -24.66 -9.19
C GLY A 595 -9.29 -25.23 -8.63
N CYS A 596 -10.45 -24.98 -9.27
CA CYS A 596 -11.73 -25.60 -8.90
C CYS A 596 -11.82 -27.04 -9.42
N VAL A 597 -11.00 -27.93 -8.85
CA VAL A 597 -10.80 -29.31 -9.35
C VAL A 597 -12.01 -30.23 -9.20
N SER A 598 -13.05 -29.82 -8.47
CA SER A 598 -14.30 -30.59 -8.29
C SER A 598 -15.49 -30.02 -9.07
N LEU A 599 -15.32 -28.87 -9.73
CA LEU A 599 -16.43 -28.18 -10.41
C LEU A 599 -16.82 -28.95 -11.66
N SER A 600 -17.89 -29.72 -11.54
CA SER A 600 -18.35 -30.65 -12.57
C SER A 600 -19.50 -30.10 -13.41
N LYS A 601 -20.22 -29.09 -12.88
CA LYS A 601 -21.45 -28.58 -13.49
C LYS A 601 -21.60 -27.07 -13.36
N ILE A 602 -22.04 -26.44 -14.44
CA ILE A 602 -22.55 -25.06 -14.45
C ILE A 602 -24.03 -25.13 -14.83
N GLU A 603 -24.88 -24.46 -14.06
CA GLU A 603 -26.33 -24.39 -14.29
C GLU A 603 -26.73 -22.97 -14.68
N CYS A 604 -27.51 -22.84 -15.76
CA CYS A 604 -28.05 -21.55 -16.22
C CYS A 604 -29.38 -21.82 -16.93
N PRO A 605 -30.49 -22.01 -16.18
CA PRO A 605 -31.78 -22.42 -16.75
C PRO A 605 -32.39 -21.35 -17.66
N ASP A 606 -32.36 -20.07 -17.27
CA ASP A 606 -32.94 -18.98 -18.04
C ASP A 606 -32.23 -17.64 -17.78
N SER A 607 -31.33 -17.27 -18.68
CA SER A 607 -30.59 -16.00 -18.64
C SER A 607 -30.72 -15.26 -19.96
N ASP A 608 -30.80 -13.94 -19.91
CA ASP A 608 -30.79 -13.09 -21.11
C ASP A 608 -29.40 -12.99 -21.75
N PHE A 609 -28.34 -13.33 -21.00
CA PHE A 609 -26.94 -13.10 -21.39
C PHE A 609 -26.16 -14.37 -21.65
N PHE A 610 -26.53 -15.49 -21.02
CA PHE A 610 -25.82 -16.76 -21.15
C PHE A 610 -26.73 -17.94 -21.51
N VAL A 611 -26.10 -18.98 -22.03
CA VAL A 611 -26.75 -20.26 -22.33
C VAL A 611 -25.75 -21.41 -22.14
N ILE A 612 -26.23 -22.56 -21.67
CA ILE A 612 -25.42 -23.78 -21.60
C ILE A 612 -25.57 -24.55 -22.92
N ASP A 613 -24.45 -24.97 -23.49
CA ASP A 613 -24.37 -25.86 -24.65
C ASP A 613 -23.24 -26.85 -24.45
N ASN A 614 -23.47 -28.13 -24.71
CA ASN A 614 -22.47 -29.20 -24.51
C ASN A 614 -21.72 -29.11 -23.16
N GLY A 615 -22.41 -28.71 -22.09
CA GLY A 615 -21.84 -28.54 -20.74
C GLY A 615 -20.94 -27.31 -20.54
N ALA A 616 -20.72 -26.47 -21.56
CA ALA A 616 -20.01 -25.20 -21.45
C ALA A 616 -20.97 -24.01 -21.34
N LEU A 617 -20.49 -22.92 -20.75
CA LEU A 617 -21.21 -21.65 -20.71
C LEU A 617 -20.82 -20.81 -21.92
N PHE A 618 -21.82 -20.39 -22.69
CA PHE A 618 -21.70 -19.48 -23.83
C PHE A 618 -22.46 -18.18 -23.57
N ASN A 619 -22.12 -17.12 -24.30
CA ASN A 619 -23.02 -15.98 -24.44
C ASN A 619 -24.34 -16.39 -25.13
N LYS A 620 -25.40 -15.59 -24.97
CA LYS A 620 -26.77 -15.94 -25.38
C LYS A 620 -26.90 -16.36 -26.85
N ASN A 621 -26.16 -15.71 -27.75
CA ASN A 621 -26.17 -16.01 -29.18
C ASN A 621 -25.22 -17.14 -29.60
N ARG A 622 -24.54 -17.80 -28.65
CA ARG A 622 -23.60 -18.91 -28.86
C ARG A 622 -22.39 -18.53 -29.74
N SER A 623 -22.04 -17.24 -29.83
CA SER A 623 -20.88 -16.80 -30.61
C SER A 623 -19.57 -16.81 -29.81
N ASN A 624 -19.62 -16.85 -28.48
CA ASN A 624 -18.44 -16.85 -27.61
C ASN A 624 -18.57 -17.87 -26.49
N LEU A 625 -17.58 -18.76 -26.36
CA LEU A 625 -17.49 -19.66 -25.21
C LEU A 625 -16.82 -18.92 -24.05
N ILE A 626 -17.49 -18.89 -22.90
CA ILE A 626 -17.07 -18.14 -21.71
C ILE A 626 -16.20 -19.00 -20.82
N CYS A 627 -16.74 -20.13 -20.35
CA CYS A 627 -15.99 -21.05 -19.49
C CYS A 627 -16.58 -22.47 -19.53
N PHE A 628 -15.78 -23.42 -19.08
CA PHE A 628 -16.09 -24.84 -19.01
C PHE A 628 -15.76 -25.38 -17.60
N PRO A 629 -16.62 -26.24 -17.01
CA PRO A 629 -16.37 -26.80 -15.68
C PRO A 629 -15.10 -27.68 -15.68
N PRO A 630 -14.05 -27.37 -14.89
CA PRO A 630 -12.77 -28.08 -14.91
C PRO A 630 -12.84 -29.59 -14.61
N ALA A 631 -13.82 -30.00 -13.81
CA ALA A 631 -14.06 -31.39 -13.42
C ALA A 631 -15.19 -32.07 -14.24
N SER A 632 -15.56 -31.48 -15.38
CA SER A 632 -16.53 -32.10 -16.29
C SER A 632 -16.13 -33.52 -16.67
N SER A 633 -17.11 -34.41 -16.80
CA SER A 633 -16.90 -35.78 -17.29
C SER A 633 -16.76 -35.86 -18.81
N ILE A 634 -16.98 -34.75 -19.53
CA ILE A 634 -16.86 -34.69 -20.99
C ILE A 634 -15.38 -34.78 -21.38
N THR A 635 -15.05 -35.80 -22.16
CA THR A 635 -13.69 -36.08 -22.64
C THR A 635 -13.42 -35.56 -24.04
N PHE A 636 -14.45 -35.37 -24.86
CA PHE A 636 -14.34 -34.81 -26.21
C PHE A 636 -15.31 -33.65 -26.36
N PHE A 637 -14.78 -32.48 -26.76
CA PHE A 637 -15.57 -31.28 -26.96
C PHE A 637 -15.55 -30.86 -28.43
N CYS A 638 -16.72 -30.80 -29.06
CA CYS A 638 -16.88 -30.27 -30.41
C CYS A 638 -17.55 -28.91 -30.35
N PHE A 639 -16.93 -27.90 -30.97
CA PHE A 639 -17.57 -26.61 -31.17
C PHE A 639 -18.67 -26.70 -32.23
N SER A 640 -19.69 -25.85 -32.13
CA SER A 640 -20.68 -25.67 -33.20
C SER A 640 -20.19 -24.60 -34.19
N GLN A 641 -20.73 -24.61 -35.42
CA GLN A 641 -20.32 -23.68 -36.48
C GLN A 641 -20.62 -22.20 -36.17
N ASN A 642 -21.44 -21.89 -35.17
CA ASN A 642 -21.82 -20.52 -34.82
C ASN A 642 -20.85 -19.85 -33.85
N VAL A 643 -19.95 -20.62 -33.21
CA VAL A 643 -18.96 -20.08 -32.28
C VAL A 643 -17.90 -19.32 -33.07
N ARG A 644 -17.54 -18.13 -32.61
CA ARG A 644 -16.56 -17.23 -33.24
C ARG A 644 -15.33 -17.01 -32.38
N SER A 645 -15.45 -17.14 -31.06
CA SER A 645 -14.33 -16.94 -30.13
C SER A 645 -14.37 -17.86 -28.92
N VAL A 646 -13.19 -18.12 -28.37
CA VAL A 646 -12.99 -18.79 -27.08
C VAL A 646 -12.39 -17.78 -26.11
N SER A 647 -13.05 -17.54 -24.98
CA SER A 647 -12.60 -16.58 -23.97
C SER A 647 -11.28 -17.02 -23.32
N SER A 648 -10.55 -16.06 -22.77
CA SER A 648 -9.36 -16.35 -21.97
C SER A 648 -9.70 -17.30 -20.83
N SER A 649 -8.81 -18.26 -20.53
CA SER A 649 -8.96 -19.28 -19.48
C SER A 649 -10.22 -20.18 -19.59
N ALA A 650 -10.90 -20.21 -20.73
CA ALA A 650 -12.20 -20.87 -20.84
C ALA A 650 -12.21 -22.36 -20.47
N PHE A 651 -11.16 -23.10 -20.83
CA PHE A 651 -10.94 -24.51 -20.46
C PHE A 651 -9.76 -24.68 -19.50
N TYR A 652 -9.37 -23.62 -18.79
CA TYR A 652 -8.19 -23.65 -17.93
C TYR A 652 -8.28 -24.79 -16.90
N GLY A 653 -7.28 -25.66 -16.87
CA GLY A 653 -7.18 -26.76 -15.92
C GLY A 653 -8.19 -27.90 -16.14
N CYS A 654 -8.84 -28.00 -17.31
CA CYS A 654 -9.77 -29.09 -17.61
C CYS A 654 -9.01 -30.41 -17.83
N LYS A 655 -8.84 -31.21 -16.76
CA LYS A 655 -7.97 -32.40 -16.77
C LYS A 655 -8.61 -33.63 -17.41
N SER A 656 -9.94 -33.68 -17.55
CA SER A 656 -10.63 -34.80 -18.21
C SER A 656 -10.68 -34.68 -19.74
N LEU A 657 -10.39 -33.50 -20.28
CA LEU A 657 -10.56 -33.21 -21.70
C LEU A 657 -9.42 -33.83 -22.51
N VAL A 658 -9.76 -34.77 -23.39
CA VAL A 658 -8.85 -35.54 -24.26
C VAL A 658 -8.78 -34.97 -25.66
N GLY A 659 -9.90 -34.49 -26.21
CA GLY A 659 -9.97 -33.99 -27.56
C GLY A 659 -10.86 -32.77 -27.74
N ILE A 660 -10.44 -31.86 -28.60
CA ILE A 660 -11.19 -30.68 -29.01
C ILE A 660 -11.30 -30.68 -30.53
N MET A 661 -12.50 -30.50 -31.06
CA MET A 661 -12.74 -30.35 -32.49
C MET A 661 -13.29 -28.95 -32.79
N ILE A 662 -12.54 -28.20 -33.60
CA ILE A 662 -12.92 -26.88 -34.14
C ILE A 662 -13.42 -27.08 -35.57
N PRO A 663 -14.70 -26.87 -35.88
CA PRO A 663 -15.18 -26.92 -37.27
C PRO A 663 -14.57 -25.82 -38.14
N ASP A 664 -14.52 -26.05 -39.45
CA ASP A 664 -14.23 -24.98 -40.40
C ASP A 664 -15.28 -23.85 -40.27
N ASP A 665 -14.89 -22.62 -40.62
CA ASP A 665 -15.72 -21.41 -40.57
C ASP A 665 -16.36 -21.08 -39.20
N SER A 666 -15.81 -21.62 -38.11
CA SER A 666 -16.27 -21.37 -36.74
C SER A 666 -15.41 -20.31 -36.02
N ILE A 667 -14.37 -20.76 -35.33
CA ILE A 667 -13.59 -19.97 -34.37
C ILE A 667 -12.56 -19.12 -35.11
N THR A 668 -12.56 -17.83 -34.80
CA THR A 668 -11.62 -16.84 -35.34
C THR A 668 -10.55 -16.45 -34.32
N THR A 669 -10.87 -16.47 -33.04
CA THR A 669 -9.98 -16.03 -31.95
C THR A 669 -9.98 -16.99 -30.77
N ILE A 670 -8.80 -17.29 -30.23
CA ILE A 670 -8.60 -18.09 -29.01
C ILE A 670 -7.86 -17.22 -28.00
N GLY A 671 -8.51 -16.93 -26.86
CA GLY A 671 -8.02 -16.03 -25.83
C GLY A 671 -6.90 -16.60 -24.96
N HIS A 672 -6.28 -15.72 -24.17
CA HIS A 672 -5.12 -16.02 -23.32
C HIS A 672 -5.36 -17.24 -22.42
N SER A 673 -4.41 -18.19 -22.38
CA SER A 673 -4.48 -19.41 -21.55
C SER A 673 -5.77 -20.24 -21.72
N ALA A 674 -6.47 -20.13 -22.86
CA ALA A 674 -7.78 -20.77 -23.05
C ALA A 674 -7.77 -22.29 -22.79
N PHE A 675 -6.69 -23.02 -23.11
CA PHE A 675 -6.55 -24.46 -22.88
C PHE A 675 -5.41 -24.80 -21.91
N ALA A 676 -4.90 -23.80 -21.17
CA ALA A 676 -3.74 -24.02 -20.32
C ALA A 676 -4.06 -25.05 -19.22
N TYR A 677 -3.09 -25.92 -18.93
CA TYR A 677 -3.17 -27.01 -17.96
C TYR A 677 -4.27 -28.04 -18.23
N CYS A 678 -4.79 -28.14 -19.46
CA CYS A 678 -5.52 -29.31 -19.95
C CYS A 678 -4.57 -30.50 -20.13
N THR A 679 -4.14 -31.10 -19.03
CA THR A 679 -3.05 -32.09 -19.01
C THR A 679 -3.34 -33.37 -19.82
N SER A 680 -4.61 -33.72 -20.03
CA SER A 680 -5.02 -34.90 -20.82
C SER A 680 -5.30 -34.61 -22.29
N LEU A 681 -5.21 -33.34 -22.73
CA LEU A 681 -5.55 -32.95 -24.10
C LEU A 681 -4.53 -33.55 -25.08
N LYS A 682 -5.00 -34.43 -25.96
CA LYS A 682 -4.22 -35.15 -26.98
C LYS A 682 -4.52 -34.69 -28.39
N TYR A 683 -5.76 -34.28 -28.65
CA TYR A 683 -6.22 -33.98 -30.00
C TYR A 683 -6.82 -32.57 -30.05
N ILE A 684 -6.30 -31.74 -30.94
CA ILE A 684 -6.94 -30.49 -31.34
C ILE A 684 -6.58 -30.20 -32.79
N ASN A 685 -7.56 -29.82 -33.60
CA ASN A 685 -7.31 -29.26 -34.93
C ASN A 685 -7.34 -27.73 -34.87
N ILE A 686 -6.53 -27.09 -35.70
CA ILE A 686 -6.47 -25.62 -35.86
C ILE A 686 -6.77 -25.30 -37.34
N PRO A 687 -8.05 -25.11 -37.71
CA PRO A 687 -8.45 -24.79 -39.07
C PRO A 687 -8.00 -23.41 -39.55
N LEU A 688 -8.14 -23.16 -40.87
CA LEU A 688 -7.84 -21.87 -41.49
C LEU A 688 -8.67 -20.70 -40.93
N CYS A 689 -9.86 -20.97 -40.39
CA CYS A 689 -10.72 -19.94 -39.82
C CYS A 689 -10.12 -19.31 -38.54
N VAL A 690 -9.20 -20.00 -37.85
CA VAL A 690 -8.53 -19.49 -36.65
C VAL A 690 -7.46 -18.47 -37.05
N LYS A 691 -7.76 -17.20 -36.82
CA LYS A 691 -6.92 -16.06 -37.24
C LYS A 691 -5.98 -15.58 -36.14
N SER A 692 -6.42 -15.65 -34.89
CA SER A 692 -5.64 -15.17 -33.73
C SER A 692 -5.66 -16.19 -32.60
N ILE A 693 -4.48 -16.44 -32.02
CA ILE A 693 -4.26 -17.28 -30.85
C ILE A 693 -3.37 -16.49 -29.92
N ASP A 694 -3.88 -16.24 -28.71
CA ASP A 694 -3.23 -15.39 -27.73
C ASP A 694 -2.13 -16.13 -26.94
N GLN A 695 -1.55 -15.47 -25.95
CA GLN A 695 -0.43 -16.00 -25.18
C GLN A 695 -0.86 -17.18 -24.28
N ASN A 696 0.07 -18.11 -24.06
CA ASN A 696 -0.02 -19.23 -23.11
C ASN A 696 -1.18 -20.22 -23.31
N VAL A 697 -1.89 -20.18 -24.44
CA VAL A 697 -3.07 -21.00 -24.74
C VAL A 697 -2.88 -22.50 -24.44
N PHE A 698 -1.74 -23.10 -24.76
CA PHE A 698 -1.45 -24.53 -24.58
C PHE A 698 -0.42 -24.81 -23.47
N THR A 699 -0.15 -23.84 -22.60
CA THR A 699 0.82 -24.00 -21.50
C THR A 699 0.40 -25.16 -20.60
N GLY A 700 1.29 -26.11 -20.33
CA GLY A 700 0.98 -27.26 -19.45
C GLY A 700 0.11 -28.36 -20.07
N CYS A 701 -0.18 -28.30 -21.38
CA CYS A 701 -0.84 -29.38 -22.13
C CYS A 701 0.12 -30.54 -22.42
N ASN A 702 0.54 -31.27 -21.39
CA ASN A 702 1.62 -32.26 -21.48
C ASN A 702 1.32 -33.44 -22.42
N SER A 703 0.04 -33.78 -22.62
CA SER A 703 -0.37 -34.87 -23.53
C SER A 703 -0.44 -34.45 -25.00
N LEU A 704 -0.32 -33.15 -25.30
CA LEU A 704 -0.44 -32.62 -26.65
C LEU A 704 0.93 -32.65 -27.36
N HIS A 705 1.43 -33.84 -27.69
CA HIS A 705 2.83 -34.02 -28.10
C HIS A 705 3.07 -34.25 -29.61
N CYS A 706 2.06 -34.68 -30.37
CA CYS A 706 2.08 -34.86 -31.83
C CYS A 706 0.64 -34.83 -32.40
N GLY A 707 0.48 -34.76 -33.72
CA GLY A 707 -0.81 -34.95 -34.41
C GLY A 707 -1.73 -33.73 -34.44
N VAL A 708 -1.27 -32.54 -34.04
CA VAL A 708 -2.04 -31.29 -34.16
C VAL A 708 -2.04 -30.83 -35.61
N VAL A 709 -3.21 -30.88 -36.24
CA VAL A 709 -3.39 -30.44 -37.63
C VAL A 709 -3.58 -28.93 -37.67
N VAL A 710 -2.58 -28.21 -38.18
CA VAL A 710 -2.61 -26.74 -38.36
C VAL A 710 -2.73 -26.41 -39.85
N GLN A 711 -3.91 -25.98 -40.29
CA GLN A 711 -4.15 -25.70 -41.72
C GLN A 711 -3.51 -24.37 -42.18
N ASN A 712 -3.34 -23.39 -41.29
CA ASN A 712 -2.67 -22.13 -41.63
C ASN A 712 -1.15 -22.37 -41.85
N THR A 713 -0.70 -22.13 -43.08
CA THR A 713 0.68 -22.35 -43.53
C THR A 713 1.58 -21.11 -43.40
N SER A 714 1.05 -19.97 -42.94
CA SER A 714 1.84 -18.76 -42.75
C SER A 714 2.95 -18.96 -41.72
N ILE A 715 4.17 -18.56 -42.09
CA ILE A 715 5.35 -18.62 -41.22
C ILE A 715 5.12 -17.82 -39.94
N SER A 716 4.55 -16.61 -40.04
CA SER A 716 4.30 -15.75 -38.87
C SER A 716 3.28 -16.35 -37.91
N PHE A 717 2.22 -16.98 -38.45
CA PHE A 717 1.19 -17.65 -37.66
C PHE A 717 1.76 -18.86 -36.91
N ARG A 718 2.46 -19.75 -37.62
CA ARG A 718 3.08 -20.95 -37.02
C ARG A 718 4.17 -20.61 -36.02
N TYR A 719 4.94 -19.55 -36.28
CA TYR A 719 5.91 -19.05 -35.31
C TYR A 719 5.21 -18.56 -34.03
N SER A 720 4.18 -17.72 -34.16
CA SER A 720 3.38 -17.25 -33.01
C SER A 720 2.72 -18.40 -32.23
N LEU A 721 2.28 -19.46 -32.93
CA LEU A 721 1.72 -20.65 -32.31
C LEU A 721 2.72 -21.32 -31.35
N VAL A 722 3.99 -21.41 -31.74
CA VAL A 722 5.02 -22.02 -30.90
C VAL A 722 5.48 -21.04 -29.81
N THR A 723 5.82 -19.81 -30.18
CA THR A 723 6.50 -18.88 -29.25
C THR A 723 5.55 -18.19 -28.28
N ASN A 724 4.33 -17.89 -28.71
CA ASN A 724 3.38 -17.11 -27.90
C ASN A 724 2.33 -18.01 -27.26
N SER A 725 1.76 -18.95 -28.02
CA SER A 725 0.66 -19.78 -27.52
C SER A 725 1.12 -20.96 -26.64
N GLY A 726 2.42 -21.29 -26.64
CA GLY A 726 2.98 -22.39 -25.84
C GLY A 726 2.79 -23.78 -26.47
N LEU A 727 2.43 -23.87 -27.76
CA LEU A 727 2.32 -25.16 -28.44
C LEU A 727 3.72 -25.72 -28.75
N SER A 728 3.99 -26.97 -28.39
CA SER A 728 5.28 -27.60 -28.71
C SER A 728 5.46 -27.78 -30.22
N LEU A 729 6.70 -27.59 -30.69
CA LEU A 729 7.07 -27.84 -32.09
C LEU A 729 6.84 -29.30 -32.49
N THR A 730 6.96 -30.24 -31.55
CA THR A 730 6.70 -31.67 -31.81
C THR A 730 5.22 -31.94 -32.06
N SER A 731 4.32 -31.14 -31.47
CA SER A 731 2.87 -31.31 -31.56
C SER A 731 2.36 -31.19 -32.98
N MET A 732 3.02 -30.40 -33.83
CA MET A 732 2.65 -30.21 -35.24
C MET A 732 3.20 -31.30 -36.18
N LYS A 733 3.93 -32.29 -35.66
CA LYS A 733 4.42 -33.43 -36.45
C LYS A 733 3.45 -34.59 -36.38
N ASP A 734 3.44 -35.43 -37.40
CA ASP A 734 2.70 -36.69 -37.37
C ASP A 734 3.17 -37.56 -36.20
N CYS A 735 2.22 -38.23 -35.54
CA CYS A 735 2.53 -39.16 -34.45
C CYS A 735 3.33 -40.40 -34.90
N GLY A 736 3.56 -40.56 -36.21
CA GLY A 736 4.27 -41.67 -36.83
C GLY A 736 5.81 -41.60 -36.83
N LEU A 737 6.45 -40.72 -36.06
CA LEU A 737 7.92 -40.55 -36.06
C LEU A 737 8.57 -40.56 -34.67
N ILE A 738 8.11 -41.43 -33.77
CA ILE A 738 8.90 -41.89 -32.61
C ILE A 738 8.74 -43.42 -32.44
N THR A 739 9.29 -44.20 -33.36
CA THR A 739 9.68 -45.59 -33.08
C THR A 739 11.00 -45.90 -33.80
N CYS A 740 12.11 -45.91 -33.05
CA CYS A 740 13.30 -46.66 -33.46
C CYS A 740 13.03 -48.15 -33.26
N LYS A 741 12.52 -48.82 -34.30
CA LYS A 741 12.98 -50.12 -34.79
C LYS A 741 12.12 -50.54 -35.98
N HIS A 742 12.75 -50.55 -37.15
CA HIS A 742 12.25 -51.25 -38.32
C HIS A 742 12.07 -52.73 -37.96
N VAL A 743 10.82 -53.19 -37.88
CA VAL A 743 10.49 -54.61 -38.00
C VAL A 743 9.38 -54.69 -39.03
N ASN A 744 9.71 -55.22 -40.20
CA ASN A 744 8.74 -55.52 -41.26
C ASN A 744 7.79 -56.61 -40.76
N TYR A 745 6.51 -56.29 -40.63
CA TYR A 745 5.45 -57.30 -40.74
C TYR A 745 4.50 -56.87 -41.86
N GLN A 746 4.53 -57.62 -42.95
CA GLN A 746 3.43 -57.67 -43.89
C GLN A 746 2.26 -58.39 -43.21
N THR A 747 1.23 -57.64 -42.82
CA THR A 747 -0.08 -58.21 -42.51
C THR A 747 -1.16 -57.35 -43.19
N PRO A 748 -2.12 -57.95 -43.92
CA PRO A 748 -3.16 -57.19 -44.60
C PRO A 748 -4.10 -56.52 -43.60
N VAL A 749 -4.43 -55.26 -43.85
CA VAL A 749 -5.47 -54.52 -43.11
C VAL A 749 -6.84 -55.12 -43.42
N SER A 750 -7.60 -55.55 -42.41
CA SER A 750 -9.00 -55.99 -42.60
C SER A 750 -9.94 -54.79 -42.68
N ASN A 751 -10.90 -54.86 -43.60
CA ASN A 751 -11.91 -53.84 -43.93
C ASN A 751 -12.98 -53.60 -42.83
N SER A 752 -12.58 -53.34 -41.58
CA SER A 752 -13.52 -53.23 -40.45
C SER A 752 -13.44 -51.92 -39.64
N TYR A 753 -12.70 -50.90 -40.10
CA TYR A 753 -12.58 -49.61 -39.40
C TYR A 753 -13.06 -48.38 -40.20
N LEU A 754 -13.81 -48.59 -41.27
CA LEU A 754 -14.23 -47.54 -42.19
C LEU A 754 -15.77 -47.41 -42.27
N TYR A 755 -16.46 -47.32 -41.14
CA TYR A 755 -17.86 -46.85 -41.08
C TYR A 755 -18.19 -46.33 -39.68
N VAL A 756 -18.01 -45.02 -39.44
CA VAL A 756 -18.97 -44.12 -38.76
C VAL A 756 -18.51 -42.67 -39.05
N PHE A 757 -18.82 -42.17 -40.25
CA PHE A 757 -18.96 -40.74 -40.54
C PHE A 757 -19.85 -40.64 -41.77
N ILE A 758 -21.16 -40.75 -41.56
CA ILE A 758 -22.25 -40.19 -42.37
C ILE A 758 -23.50 -40.32 -41.49
N LEU A 759 -24.19 -39.18 -41.29
CA LEU A 759 -25.39 -38.94 -40.47
C LEU A 759 -25.16 -38.68 -38.97
N MET A 760 -24.66 -37.47 -38.67
CA MET A 760 -25.30 -36.56 -37.71
C MET A 760 -25.24 -35.14 -38.25
#